data_AF-A0A378IVC9-F1
#
_entry.id   AF-A0A378IVC9-F1
#
_cell.length_a   1.000
_cell.length_b   1.000
_cell.length_c   1.000
_cell.angle_alpha   90.00
_cell.angle_beta   90.00
_cell.angle_gamma   90.00
#
_symmetry.space_group_name_H-M   'P 1'
#
loop_
_entity.id
_entity.type
_entity.pdbx_description
1 polymer ?
#
loop_
_entity_poly.entity_id
_entity_poly.type
_entity_poly.pdbx_seq_one_letter_code
_entity_poly.pdbx_strand_id
1 'polypeptide(L)'
;MLKDSQQRLQATDPRRSFIVQAPAGSGKTEILTQRYLRLLGHVNEPEQIVALTFTRKAASEMRERIILALQQAASGLCPASAHQQQTYSYAAEALNRCAERGWQLLQQPGRLRIITIDSLCQTLCQAIPLQEKQVPYAQISEYPERHYQAAARACFAHALSDINLHQPLKCLLQHLDNRQDKFLELLSELLANRDQWLTPLYSARAQSRTNYEQMLLFIEQHELTRFKQSTPVHCQDDLCQLVRQFASLETNPDSPRYSLRNWHSFAQLDRTLVANLAALILTSQGHLRKSFDHHVGLKRGICEDDLYNHLKENSKAILSQLEDAPDFLDALLRVQHLPAPHYDPEQWEVLQALFTLLPLLVGHLHLIFSEQNEVDFAAISQQALLALGDEEHPTDLTLFLDNAIHHLLVDEFQDTSIQQFQLLTKLVCGWQPDDGKTLFVVGDPMQSIYRFRQAEVGLFLKAKQQGIGPVQLTPLELCCNFRSTATLVDWVNHQFRTIFPQLDDMESGAVSFHPSTNVLPADGNSYVIAQQFPDRQQEAQALIKCVVAELEANPNSDIAILVRSRNQLTDIMQLLREQQISFQGVEIELLARLPHLRDLWSLTQALLRPANRLAWLALLRSPCAGLSLADLHLLANFDKKKSIYHALSQLDNIVSLSEEGRTRARFVYTVLQEALACRHQQSFSGWIAQSFRQLHGDKILTATEQANLEQFWLLIDRCTPNGQLPEWDYFNNEFNRLYSQRTSPSRLHVMTIHKSKGLEFDCVILPGLSSKARNQDNPLLRWLKLPSKKHGELLLVSPVKAAHREQCLLYDYLGKLDSEKNSYELQRLLYVAVTRAKKRLFLFDSSEKESQGTFRSFLKHEEFLNQEERLQAIMPSEKLPELYRLPLAFYADLPSMSFSKTPATTLLPADSNARQLGIVAHELLQWICDHHPSTSENLPWPLVMNQLKSLGLDKTEQDSFYAMLQQQIVHLFKDPIGQWLIQPHAEEKNEYELLVSEQGTVSTRIIDRTFIAQGCRWIIDFKTGSEQIEAQKNHQQQVNEYARLLAALRSEPIKCGLYYLASGHWVQWDYTGHLALSSTE
;
A
#
# COMPACT_ATOMS: atom_id res chain seq x y z
N MET A 1 20.37 35.13 -3.85
CA MET A 1 18.93 34.90 -4.09
C MET A 1 18.78 33.52 -4.71
N LEU A 2 17.76 32.74 -4.33
CA LEU A 2 17.46 31.45 -4.97
C LEU A 2 17.12 31.64 -6.45
N LYS A 3 17.47 30.66 -7.29
CA LYS A 3 17.25 30.72 -8.75
C LYS A 3 15.75 30.72 -9.11
N ASP A 4 14.92 30.09 -8.28
CA ASP A 4 13.47 29.98 -8.44
C ASP A 4 12.67 30.91 -7.50
N SER A 5 13.30 31.95 -6.93
CA SER A 5 12.68 32.85 -5.93
C SER A 5 11.37 33.50 -6.40
N GLN A 6 11.33 33.96 -7.66
CA GLN A 6 10.14 34.57 -8.25
C GLN A 6 8.98 33.56 -8.37
N GLN A 7 9.28 32.32 -8.76
CA GLN A 7 8.28 31.27 -8.92
C GLN A 7 7.72 30.83 -7.56
N ARG A 8 8.56 30.76 -6.51
CA ARG A 8 8.10 30.51 -5.14
C ARG A 8 7.15 31.59 -4.65
N LEU A 9 7.48 32.86 -4.89
CA LEU A 9 6.61 33.98 -4.52
C LEU A 9 5.26 33.91 -5.24
N GLN A 10 5.26 33.60 -6.55
CA GLN A 10 4.05 33.39 -7.32
C GLN A 10 3.21 32.21 -6.80
N ALA A 11 3.83 31.08 -6.49
CA ALA A 11 3.15 29.89 -5.97
C ALA A 11 2.37 30.19 -4.67
N THR A 12 2.83 31.14 -3.85
CA THR A 12 2.17 31.55 -2.60
C THR A 12 1.09 32.65 -2.77
N ASP A 13 0.81 33.14 -3.99
CA ASP A 13 -0.20 34.19 -4.23
C ASP A 13 -1.64 33.65 -4.15
N PRO A 14 -2.41 33.92 -3.08
CA PRO A 14 -3.71 33.29 -2.80
C PRO A 14 -4.77 33.55 -3.87
N ARG A 15 -4.55 34.53 -4.76
CA ARG A 15 -5.52 35.01 -5.76
C ARG A 15 -5.46 34.28 -7.09
N ARG A 16 -4.48 33.40 -7.29
CA ARG A 16 -4.28 32.71 -8.58
C ARG A 16 -4.15 31.20 -8.41
N SER A 17 -4.59 30.48 -9.44
CA SER A 17 -4.51 29.02 -9.51
C SER A 17 -3.20 28.58 -10.19
N PHE A 18 -2.52 27.59 -9.61
CA PHE A 18 -1.20 27.16 -10.05
C PHE A 18 -1.08 25.64 -10.07
N ILE A 19 -0.28 25.16 -11.02
CA ILE A 19 0.29 23.80 -11.01
C ILE A 19 1.79 23.93 -10.83
N VAL A 20 2.28 23.46 -9.68
CA VAL A 20 3.69 23.57 -9.31
C VAL A 20 4.37 22.22 -9.50
N GLN A 21 5.32 22.16 -10.42
CA GLN A 21 6.24 21.05 -10.56
C GLN A 21 7.41 21.24 -9.58
N ALA A 22 7.50 20.36 -8.60
CA ALA A 22 8.39 20.48 -7.47
C ALA A 22 9.29 19.23 -7.35
N PRO A 23 10.47 19.20 -8.04
CA PRO A 23 11.40 18.07 -8.00
C PRO A 23 11.80 17.64 -6.59
N ALA A 24 12.39 16.44 -6.46
CA ALA A 24 12.84 15.93 -5.17
C ALA A 24 13.73 16.95 -4.43
N GLY A 25 13.42 17.19 -3.15
CA GLY A 25 14.16 18.14 -2.31
C GLY A 25 13.90 19.63 -2.58
N SER A 26 12.91 19.98 -3.39
CA SER A 26 12.63 21.39 -3.77
C SER A 26 11.87 22.24 -2.74
N GLY A 27 11.46 21.64 -1.61
CA GLY A 27 10.68 22.33 -0.58
C GLY A 27 9.16 22.38 -0.86
N LYS A 28 8.61 21.42 -1.60
CA LYS A 28 7.16 21.30 -1.89
C LYS A 28 6.26 21.53 -0.69
N THR A 29 6.50 20.79 0.40
CA THR A 29 5.71 20.83 1.64
C THR A 29 5.74 22.21 2.30
N GLU A 30 6.86 22.92 2.15
CA GLU A 30 7.05 24.24 2.72
C GLU A 30 6.25 25.29 1.94
N ILE A 31 6.24 25.21 0.61
CA ILE A 31 5.40 26.06 -0.24
C ILE A 31 3.91 25.82 0.02
N LEU A 32 3.49 24.55 0.18
CA LEU A 32 2.11 24.22 0.57
C LEU A 32 1.73 24.86 1.91
N THR A 33 2.62 24.76 2.90
CA THR A 33 2.42 25.37 4.23
C THR A 33 2.29 26.89 4.11
N GLN A 34 3.19 27.55 3.40
CA GLN A 34 3.15 28.99 3.17
C GLN A 34 1.89 29.43 2.42
N ARG A 35 1.49 28.68 1.40
CA ARG A 35 0.27 28.94 0.64
C ARG A 35 -0.96 28.83 1.53
N TYR A 36 -1.04 27.81 2.39
CA TYR A 36 -2.15 27.64 3.33
C TYR A 36 -2.21 28.80 4.34
N LEU A 37 -1.08 29.19 4.93
CA LEU A 37 -1.00 30.33 5.86
C LEU A 37 -1.42 31.64 5.18
N ARG A 38 -0.98 31.87 3.93
CA ARG A 38 -1.41 33.03 3.13
C ARG A 38 -2.91 33.04 2.92
N LEU A 39 -3.52 31.91 2.60
CA LEU A 39 -4.97 31.81 2.42
C LEU A 39 -5.71 32.09 3.73
N LEU A 40 -5.24 31.59 4.88
CA LEU A 40 -5.81 31.90 6.20
C LEU A 40 -5.85 33.42 6.48
N GLY A 41 -4.88 34.19 5.99
CA GLY A 41 -4.89 35.64 6.12
C GLY A 41 -5.99 36.36 5.29
N HIS A 42 -6.62 35.68 4.32
CA HIS A 42 -7.55 36.30 3.37
C HIS A 42 -9.00 35.80 3.49
N VAL A 43 -9.20 34.54 3.89
CA VAL A 43 -10.53 33.92 3.95
C VAL A 43 -11.43 34.49 5.06
N ASN A 44 -12.73 34.17 4.96
CA ASN A 44 -13.72 34.50 5.99
C ASN A 44 -13.83 33.39 7.04
N GLU A 45 -13.71 32.13 6.62
CA GLU A 45 -13.70 30.96 7.50
C GLU A 45 -12.56 30.00 7.08
N PRO A 46 -11.82 29.38 8.02
CA PRO A 46 -10.77 28.41 7.72
C PRO A 46 -11.28 27.21 6.89
N GLU A 47 -12.55 26.83 7.09
CA GLU A 47 -13.22 25.74 6.39
C GLU A 47 -13.35 25.95 4.88
N GLN A 48 -13.15 27.19 4.40
CA GLN A 48 -13.12 27.54 2.98
C GLN A 48 -11.86 27.02 2.27
N ILE A 49 -10.85 26.59 3.03
CA ILE A 49 -9.58 26.06 2.52
C ILE A 49 -9.55 24.55 2.76
N VAL A 50 -9.64 23.77 1.68
CA VAL A 50 -9.52 22.31 1.72
C VAL A 50 -8.16 21.91 1.15
N ALA A 51 -7.33 21.27 1.96
CA ALA A 51 -6.07 20.67 1.51
C ALA A 51 -6.21 19.15 1.48
N LEU A 52 -5.98 18.57 0.30
CA LEU A 52 -6.07 17.15 0.02
C LEU A 52 -4.69 16.53 -0.08
N THR A 53 -4.54 15.39 0.60
CA THR A 53 -3.31 14.59 0.63
C THR A 53 -3.63 13.12 0.34
N PHE A 54 -2.61 12.34 -0.04
CA PHE A 54 -2.78 10.92 -0.36
C PHE A 54 -2.73 10.00 0.86
N THR A 55 -2.16 10.45 1.99
CA THR A 55 -2.02 9.61 3.19
C THR A 55 -2.39 10.37 4.44
N ARG A 56 -2.95 9.66 5.42
CA ARG A 56 -3.26 10.25 6.74
C ARG A 56 -2.02 10.81 7.43
N LYS A 57 -0.85 10.21 7.19
CA LYS A 57 0.44 10.71 7.68
C LYS A 57 0.79 12.07 7.07
N ALA A 58 0.68 12.22 5.75
CA ALA A 58 0.95 13.50 5.08
C ALA A 58 -0.04 14.59 5.51
N ALA A 59 -1.34 14.26 5.68
CA ALA A 59 -2.32 15.19 6.23
C ALA A 59 -1.92 15.68 7.63
N SER A 60 -1.50 14.75 8.50
CA SER A 60 -1.10 15.04 9.88
C SER A 60 0.16 15.90 9.93
N GLU A 61 1.18 15.55 9.14
CA GLU A 61 2.44 16.29 9.04
C GLU A 61 2.23 17.72 8.51
N MET A 62 1.39 17.90 7.49
CA MET A 62 1.05 19.22 6.96
C MET A 62 0.33 20.07 8.01
N ARG A 63 -0.64 19.48 8.73
CA ARG A 63 -1.36 20.15 9.81
C ARG A 63 -0.41 20.57 10.94
N GLU A 64 0.47 19.67 11.36
CA GLU A 64 1.46 19.91 12.39
C GLU A 64 2.37 21.10 12.03
N ARG A 65 2.87 21.14 10.80
CA ARG A 65 3.71 22.25 10.32
C ARG A 65 3.01 23.60 10.33
N ILE A 66 1.73 23.64 9.93
CA ILE A 66 0.92 24.87 9.96
C ILE A 66 0.72 25.33 11.41
N ILE A 67 0.35 24.42 12.31
CA ILE A 67 0.16 24.74 13.73
C ILE A 67 1.47 25.21 14.36
N LEU A 68 2.59 24.56 14.07
CA LEU A 68 3.90 24.95 14.59
C LEU A 68 4.30 26.34 14.10
N ALA A 69 4.05 26.67 12.83
CA ALA A 69 4.28 28.02 12.30
C ALA A 69 3.40 29.08 13.00
N LEU A 70 2.13 28.77 13.27
CA LEU A 70 1.23 29.64 14.03
C LEU A 70 1.69 29.81 15.49
N GLN A 71 2.12 28.73 16.16
CA GLN A 71 2.65 28.81 17.53
C GLN A 71 3.92 29.64 17.61
N GLN A 72 4.84 29.48 16.65
CA GLN A 72 6.05 30.31 16.57
C GLN A 72 5.71 31.79 16.41
N ALA A 73 4.78 32.13 15.51
CA ALA A 73 4.30 33.50 15.35
C ALA A 73 3.64 34.05 16.62
N ALA A 74 2.84 33.25 17.33
CA ALA A 74 2.22 33.64 18.60
C ALA A 74 3.24 33.87 19.72
N SER A 75 4.35 33.13 19.72
CA SER A 75 5.43 33.27 20.73
C SER A 75 6.31 34.51 20.53
N GLY A 76 6.23 35.19 19.39
CA GLY A 76 7.06 36.37 19.08
C GLY A 76 8.54 36.06 18.74
N LEU A 77 8.92 34.78 18.66
CA LEU A 77 10.28 34.36 18.35
C LEU A 77 10.55 34.43 16.84
N CYS A 78 11.07 35.56 16.38
CA CYS A 78 11.46 35.75 14.98
C CYS A 78 12.64 34.81 14.59
N PRO A 79 12.49 33.99 13.53
CA PRO A 79 13.56 33.11 13.08
C PRO A 79 14.69 33.88 12.36
N ALA A 80 15.90 33.33 12.43
CA ALA A 80 17.10 33.97 11.87
C ALA A 80 17.22 33.85 10.34
N SER A 81 16.63 32.81 9.72
CA SER A 81 16.73 32.60 8.28
C SER A 81 15.66 33.37 7.50
N ALA A 82 16.04 34.00 6.38
CA ALA A 82 15.14 34.82 5.55
C ALA A 82 13.89 34.06 5.07
N HIS A 83 14.03 32.76 4.80
CA HIS A 83 12.91 31.92 4.37
C HIS A 83 11.92 31.65 5.52
N GLN A 84 12.42 31.33 6.72
CA GLN A 84 11.57 31.16 7.91
C GLN A 84 10.91 32.48 8.32
N GLN A 85 11.55 33.63 8.07
CA GLN A 85 10.94 34.95 8.29
C GLN A 85 9.70 35.18 7.42
N GLN A 86 9.71 34.70 6.18
CA GLN A 86 8.56 34.80 5.29
C GLN A 86 7.40 33.91 5.78
N THR A 87 7.68 32.67 6.17
CA THR A 87 6.68 31.77 6.77
C THR A 87 6.11 32.35 8.07
N TYR A 88 6.98 32.92 8.92
CA TYR A 88 6.59 33.62 10.14
C TYR A 88 5.66 34.82 9.85
N SER A 89 5.98 35.62 8.83
CA SER A 89 5.13 36.75 8.41
C SER A 89 3.73 36.29 8.02
N TYR A 90 3.62 35.22 7.23
CA TYR A 90 2.32 34.69 6.81
C TYR A 90 1.53 34.07 7.97
N ALA A 91 2.22 33.42 8.91
CA ALA A 91 1.60 32.93 10.14
C ALA A 91 1.09 34.07 11.03
N ALA A 92 1.84 35.18 11.13
CA ALA A 92 1.38 36.36 11.85
C ALA A 92 0.15 37.01 11.21
N GLU A 93 0.11 37.13 9.88
CA GLU A 93 -1.08 37.58 9.14
C GLU A 93 -2.29 36.67 9.41
N ALA A 94 -2.10 35.35 9.38
CA ALA A 94 -3.14 34.38 9.67
C ALA A 94 -3.66 34.48 11.12
N LEU A 95 -2.78 34.71 12.09
CA LEU A 95 -3.17 34.91 13.50
C LEU A 95 -3.94 36.21 13.71
N ASN A 96 -3.53 37.31 13.06
CA ASN A 96 -4.27 38.57 13.11
C ASN A 96 -5.68 38.38 12.58
N ARG A 97 -5.81 37.71 11.43
CA ARG A 97 -7.11 37.37 10.85
C ARG A 97 -7.95 36.45 11.75
N CYS A 98 -7.31 35.45 12.36
CA CYS A 98 -7.92 34.56 13.34
C CYS A 98 -8.46 35.32 14.56
N ALA A 99 -7.75 36.34 15.05
CA ALA A 99 -8.20 37.19 16.14
C ALA A 99 -9.37 38.09 15.72
N GLU A 100 -9.31 38.69 14.53
CA GLU A 100 -10.40 39.52 13.96
C GLU A 100 -11.71 38.74 13.82
N ARG A 101 -11.63 37.47 13.41
CA ARG A 101 -12.79 36.62 13.12
C ARG A 101 -13.17 35.67 14.25
N GLY A 102 -12.40 35.64 15.34
CA GLY A 102 -12.66 34.79 16.51
C GLY A 102 -12.52 33.29 16.24
N TRP A 103 -11.62 32.87 15.34
CA TRP A 103 -11.54 31.46 14.94
C TRP A 103 -10.93 30.50 15.97
N GLN A 104 -10.10 31.02 16.88
CA GLN A 104 -9.41 30.24 17.93
C GLN A 104 -8.57 29.06 17.40
N LEU A 105 -7.85 29.24 16.28
CA LEU A 105 -7.13 28.16 15.58
C LEU A 105 -6.12 27.39 16.43
N LEU A 106 -5.48 28.02 17.42
CA LEU A 106 -4.55 27.36 18.33
C LEU A 106 -5.27 26.49 19.38
N GLN A 107 -6.51 26.84 19.74
CA GLN A 107 -7.35 26.06 20.65
C GLN A 107 -8.19 25.01 19.91
N GLN A 108 -8.52 25.26 18.64
CA GLN A 108 -9.36 24.42 17.78
C GLN A 108 -8.68 24.09 16.44
N PRO A 109 -7.57 23.32 16.46
CA PRO A 109 -6.83 22.99 15.23
C PRO A 109 -7.65 22.13 14.25
N GLY A 110 -8.72 21.47 14.73
CA GLY A 110 -9.64 20.66 13.90
C GLY A 110 -10.39 21.46 12.82
N ARG A 111 -10.44 22.79 12.92
CA ARG A 111 -11.01 23.67 11.90
C ARG A 111 -10.20 23.72 10.60
N LEU A 112 -8.91 23.34 10.66
CA LEU A 112 -8.06 23.23 9.49
C LEU A 112 -8.43 21.98 8.67
N ARG A 113 -9.12 22.17 7.55
CA ARG A 113 -9.56 21.08 6.66
C ARG A 113 -8.40 20.53 5.81
N ILE A 114 -7.51 19.82 6.48
CA ILE A 114 -6.40 19.08 5.88
C ILE A 114 -6.72 17.60 6.03
N ILE A 115 -7.16 16.97 4.95
CA ILE A 115 -7.72 15.62 4.95
C ILE A 115 -7.17 14.79 3.79
N THR A 116 -7.46 13.49 3.80
CA THR A 116 -7.15 12.64 2.64
C THR A 116 -8.26 12.68 1.60
N ILE A 117 -7.96 12.35 0.36
CA ILE A 117 -8.98 12.24 -0.71
C ILE A 117 -10.05 11.21 -0.32
N ASP A 118 -9.66 10.06 0.24
CA ASP A 118 -10.61 9.02 0.69
C ASP A 118 -11.52 9.52 1.82
N SER A 119 -10.95 10.27 2.79
CA SER A 119 -11.73 10.91 3.86
C SER A 119 -12.72 11.95 3.34
N LEU A 120 -12.37 12.67 2.26
CA LEU A 120 -13.30 13.56 1.58
C LEU A 120 -14.44 12.74 0.96
N CYS A 121 -14.14 11.69 0.18
CA CYS A 121 -15.16 10.83 -0.44
C CYS A 121 -16.12 10.25 0.60
N GLN A 122 -15.60 9.78 1.74
CA GLN A 122 -16.43 9.26 2.84
C GLN A 122 -17.36 10.34 3.41
N THR A 123 -16.84 11.54 3.69
CA THR A 123 -17.64 12.68 4.15
C THR A 123 -18.74 13.04 3.14
N LEU A 124 -18.43 13.05 1.85
CA LEU A 124 -19.39 13.33 0.78
C LEU A 124 -20.51 12.29 0.72
N CYS A 125 -20.18 11.01 0.90
CA CYS A 125 -21.18 9.94 0.93
C CYS A 125 -22.12 10.04 2.13
N GLN A 126 -21.59 10.43 3.30
CA GLN A 126 -22.40 10.60 4.52
C GLN A 126 -23.29 11.85 4.49
N ALA A 127 -22.90 12.88 3.73
CA ALA A 127 -23.59 14.16 3.69
C ALA A 127 -24.96 14.11 2.98
N ILE A 128 -25.23 13.09 2.14
CA ILE A 128 -26.53 12.93 1.49
C ILE A 128 -27.18 11.61 1.91
N PRO A 129 -28.33 11.66 2.62
CA PRO A 129 -29.21 10.51 2.71
C PRO A 129 -29.93 10.34 1.36
N LEU A 130 -29.23 9.84 0.34
CA LEU A 130 -29.85 9.54 -0.95
C LEU A 130 -30.88 8.43 -0.73
N GLN A 131 -32.18 8.78 -0.75
CA GLN A 131 -33.28 7.81 -0.70
C GLN A 131 -33.19 6.74 -1.80
N GLU A 132 -32.39 6.99 -2.85
CA GLU A 132 -32.22 6.13 -4.02
C GLU A 132 -30.85 5.40 -4.10
N LYS A 133 -29.90 5.54 -3.14
CA LYS A 133 -28.57 4.89 -3.25
C LYS A 133 -28.17 3.99 -2.07
N GLN A 134 -27.49 2.92 -2.47
CA GLN A 134 -27.16 1.69 -1.77
C GLN A 134 -26.17 1.94 -0.61
N VAL A 135 -26.63 1.72 0.62
CA VAL A 135 -25.84 1.63 1.86
C VAL A 135 -25.14 2.93 2.34
N PRO A 136 -25.90 3.95 2.78
CA PRO A 136 -25.35 5.24 3.25
C PRO A 136 -24.43 5.18 4.49
N TYR A 137 -24.25 4.00 5.09
CA TYR A 137 -23.46 3.80 6.32
C TYR A 137 -22.56 2.56 6.25
N ALA A 138 -22.15 2.14 5.04
CA ALA A 138 -21.24 1.02 4.88
C ALA A 138 -19.87 1.33 5.48
N GLN A 139 -19.29 0.37 6.19
CA GLN A 139 -17.92 0.48 6.66
C GLN A 139 -16.93 0.12 5.54
N ILE A 140 -15.75 0.74 5.56
CA ILE A 140 -14.69 0.36 4.62
C ILE A 140 -14.12 -0.98 5.09
N SER A 141 -14.26 -2.00 4.26
CA SER A 141 -13.65 -3.30 4.52
C SER A 141 -12.14 -3.19 4.41
N GLU A 142 -11.44 -3.68 5.43
CA GLU A 142 -9.98 -3.84 5.36
C GLU A 142 -9.56 -5.02 4.46
N TYR A 143 -10.48 -5.94 4.15
CA TYR A 143 -10.23 -7.18 3.40
C TYR A 143 -11.23 -7.38 2.25
N PRO A 144 -11.31 -6.44 1.30
CA PRO A 144 -12.32 -6.47 0.24
C PRO A 144 -12.15 -7.65 -0.73
N GLU A 145 -11.01 -8.33 -0.75
CA GLU A 145 -10.77 -9.49 -1.62
C GLU A 145 -11.76 -10.63 -1.37
N ARG A 146 -12.26 -10.79 -0.13
CA ARG A 146 -13.30 -11.78 0.18
C ARG A 146 -14.60 -11.47 -0.57
N HIS A 147 -14.98 -10.20 -0.63
CA HIS A 147 -16.18 -9.75 -1.32
C HIS A 147 -16.05 -9.99 -2.83
N TYR A 148 -14.86 -9.80 -3.40
CA TYR A 148 -14.61 -10.09 -4.82
C TYR A 148 -14.73 -11.59 -5.14
N GLN A 149 -14.14 -12.44 -4.31
CA GLN A 149 -14.22 -13.89 -4.49
C GLN A 149 -15.64 -14.41 -4.32
N ALA A 150 -16.36 -13.92 -3.32
CA ALA A 150 -17.77 -14.24 -3.10
C ALA A 150 -18.63 -13.79 -4.30
N ALA A 151 -18.38 -12.59 -4.83
CA ALA A 151 -19.10 -12.07 -6.01
C ALA A 151 -18.83 -12.89 -7.26
N ALA A 152 -17.57 -13.29 -7.49
CA ALA A 152 -17.20 -14.17 -8.60
C ALA A 152 -17.91 -15.53 -8.49
N ARG A 153 -17.92 -16.14 -7.31
CA ARG A 153 -18.63 -17.42 -7.05
C ARG A 153 -20.14 -17.28 -7.24
N ALA A 154 -20.75 -16.22 -6.72
CA ALA A 154 -22.18 -15.96 -6.84
C ALA A 154 -22.59 -15.73 -8.30
N CYS A 155 -21.83 -14.93 -9.04
CA CYS A 155 -22.03 -14.69 -10.47
C CYS A 155 -21.91 -15.98 -11.29
N PHE A 156 -20.91 -16.81 -11.00
CA PHE A 156 -20.74 -18.10 -11.65
C PHE A 156 -21.92 -19.05 -11.37
N ALA A 157 -22.36 -19.14 -10.12
CA ALA A 157 -23.52 -19.96 -9.75
C ALA A 157 -24.81 -19.47 -10.43
N HIS A 158 -25.01 -18.15 -10.51
CA HIS A 158 -26.13 -17.57 -11.22
C HIS A 158 -26.09 -17.90 -12.73
N ALA A 159 -24.92 -17.74 -13.37
CA ALA A 159 -24.73 -18.07 -14.78
C ALA A 159 -24.94 -19.57 -15.10
N LEU A 160 -24.71 -20.48 -14.14
CA LEU A 160 -25.06 -21.89 -14.27
C LEU A 160 -26.57 -22.14 -14.19
N SER A 161 -27.29 -21.34 -13.40
CA SER A 161 -28.74 -21.50 -13.22
C SER A 161 -29.58 -20.90 -14.35
N ASP A 162 -29.11 -19.81 -14.97
CA ASP A 162 -29.83 -19.13 -16.06
C ASP A 162 -29.41 -19.70 -17.43
N ILE A 163 -30.39 -20.29 -18.12
CA ILE A 163 -30.19 -20.91 -19.44
C ILE A 163 -29.67 -19.92 -20.50
N ASN A 164 -29.99 -18.62 -20.36
CA ASN A 164 -29.53 -17.59 -21.30
C ASN A 164 -28.03 -17.31 -21.18
N LEU A 165 -27.43 -17.61 -20.02
CA LEU A 165 -26.02 -17.38 -19.73
C LEU A 165 -25.14 -18.60 -19.98
N HIS A 166 -25.73 -19.76 -20.29
CA HIS A 166 -25.00 -21.01 -20.55
C HIS A 166 -24.04 -20.88 -21.73
N GLN A 167 -24.44 -20.27 -22.83
CA GLN A 167 -23.61 -20.15 -24.02
C GLN A 167 -22.41 -19.18 -23.81
N PRO A 168 -22.61 -17.96 -23.25
CA PRO A 168 -21.49 -17.12 -22.81
C PRO A 168 -20.53 -17.83 -21.85
N LEU A 169 -21.07 -18.50 -20.82
CA LEU A 169 -20.25 -19.18 -19.82
C LEU A 169 -19.43 -20.33 -20.44
N LYS A 170 -20.05 -21.12 -21.32
CA LYS A 170 -19.38 -22.20 -22.06
C LYS A 170 -18.23 -21.66 -22.91
N CYS A 171 -18.46 -20.57 -23.64
CA CYS A 171 -17.43 -19.91 -24.44
C CYS A 171 -16.21 -19.52 -23.59
N LEU A 172 -16.44 -18.86 -22.43
CA LEU A 172 -15.37 -18.43 -21.53
C LEU A 172 -14.61 -19.59 -20.88
N LEU A 173 -15.31 -20.64 -20.46
CA LEU A 173 -14.68 -21.83 -19.88
C LEU A 173 -13.84 -22.58 -20.91
N GLN A 174 -14.35 -22.76 -22.14
CA GLN A 174 -13.59 -23.38 -23.22
C GLN A 174 -12.32 -22.59 -23.56
N HIS A 175 -12.43 -21.25 -23.59
CA HIS A 175 -11.29 -20.35 -23.83
C HIS A 175 -10.17 -20.52 -22.78
N LEU A 176 -10.54 -20.84 -21.54
CA LEU A 176 -9.64 -21.05 -20.41
C LEU A 176 -9.36 -22.55 -20.10
N ASP A 177 -9.55 -23.44 -21.08
CA ASP A 177 -9.29 -24.89 -20.93
C ASP A 177 -10.08 -25.54 -19.77
N ASN A 178 -11.32 -25.08 -19.57
CA ASN A 178 -12.24 -25.49 -18.50
C ASN A 178 -11.67 -25.36 -17.08
N ARG A 179 -10.68 -24.47 -16.87
CA ARG A 179 -10.11 -24.15 -15.55
C ARG A 179 -11.00 -23.17 -14.79
N GLN A 180 -12.00 -23.70 -14.07
CA GLN A 180 -12.92 -22.91 -13.25
C GLN A 180 -12.19 -22.10 -12.16
N ASP A 181 -11.18 -22.68 -11.53
CA ASP A 181 -10.36 -22.04 -10.50
C ASP A 181 -9.69 -20.77 -11.04
N LYS A 182 -9.04 -20.87 -12.20
CA LYS A 182 -8.41 -19.74 -12.89
C LYS A 182 -9.42 -18.70 -13.33
N PHE A 183 -10.60 -19.11 -13.79
CA PHE A 183 -11.65 -18.17 -14.17
C PHE A 183 -12.13 -17.33 -12.98
N LEU A 184 -12.40 -17.96 -11.83
CA LEU A 184 -12.80 -17.25 -10.60
C LEU A 184 -11.71 -16.32 -10.08
N GLU A 185 -10.45 -16.73 -10.15
CA GLU A 185 -9.30 -15.88 -9.82
C GLU A 185 -9.27 -14.63 -10.70
N LEU A 186 -9.33 -14.79 -12.03
CA LEU A 186 -9.34 -13.68 -12.98
C LEU A 186 -10.53 -12.73 -12.78
N LEU A 187 -11.73 -13.24 -12.47
CA LEU A 187 -12.89 -12.39 -12.16
C LEU A 187 -12.69 -11.61 -10.86
N SER A 188 -12.09 -12.22 -9.85
CA SER A 188 -11.81 -11.58 -8.55
C SER A 188 -10.78 -10.46 -8.69
N GLU A 189 -9.70 -10.69 -9.43
CA GLU A 189 -8.68 -9.68 -9.73
C GLU A 189 -9.25 -8.51 -10.55
N LEU A 190 -10.17 -8.81 -11.46
CA LEU A 190 -10.83 -7.83 -12.29
C LEU A 190 -11.76 -6.95 -11.44
N LEU A 191 -12.51 -7.51 -10.48
CA LEU A 191 -13.33 -6.72 -9.54
C LEU A 191 -12.51 -5.75 -8.69
N ALA A 192 -11.29 -6.12 -8.31
CA ALA A 192 -10.39 -5.26 -7.53
C ALA A 192 -9.98 -3.97 -8.27
N ASN A 193 -10.05 -3.98 -9.60
CA ASN A 193 -9.68 -2.87 -10.47
C ASN A 193 -10.86 -2.38 -11.34
N ARG A 194 -12.10 -2.54 -10.85
CA ARG A 194 -13.33 -2.25 -11.62
C ARG A 194 -13.52 -0.81 -12.02
N ASP A 195 -12.99 0.12 -11.26
CA ASP A 195 -12.94 1.53 -11.61
C ASP A 195 -12.24 1.79 -12.95
N GLN A 196 -11.30 0.93 -13.36
CA GLN A 196 -10.52 1.11 -14.57
C GLN A 196 -11.24 0.62 -15.83
N TRP A 197 -11.96 -0.50 -15.75
CA TRP A 197 -12.56 -1.14 -16.91
C TRP A 197 -14.07 -1.03 -16.97
N LEU A 198 -14.79 -0.74 -15.86
CA LEU A 198 -16.25 -0.73 -15.87
C LEU A 198 -16.81 0.35 -16.80
N THR A 199 -16.35 1.59 -16.66
CA THR A 199 -16.78 2.69 -17.55
C THR A 199 -16.35 2.42 -19.00
N PRO A 200 -15.08 2.07 -19.29
CA PRO A 200 -14.70 1.66 -20.64
C PRO A 200 -15.54 0.50 -21.19
N LEU A 201 -15.93 -0.49 -20.38
CA LEU A 201 -16.74 -1.64 -20.80
C LEU A 201 -18.10 -1.21 -21.34
N TYR A 202 -18.77 -0.25 -20.69
CA TYR A 202 -20.06 0.25 -21.18
C TYR A 202 -19.91 0.98 -22.51
N SER A 203 -18.86 1.81 -22.66
CA SER A 203 -18.51 2.43 -23.94
C SER A 203 -18.19 1.38 -24.99
N ALA A 204 -17.40 0.37 -24.64
CA ALA A 204 -16.99 -0.75 -25.48
C ALA A 204 -18.21 -1.49 -26.05
N ARG A 205 -19.15 -1.84 -25.16
CA ARG A 205 -20.36 -2.58 -25.48
C ARG A 205 -21.30 -1.81 -26.42
N ALA A 206 -21.28 -0.48 -26.37
CA ALA A 206 -22.08 0.36 -27.28
C ALA A 206 -21.48 0.44 -28.70
N GLN A 207 -20.19 0.12 -28.88
CA GLN A 207 -19.52 0.16 -30.18
C GLN A 207 -19.89 -1.06 -31.04
N SER A 208 -20.03 -0.84 -32.34
CA SER A 208 -20.17 -1.93 -33.31
C SER A 208 -18.82 -2.57 -33.61
N ARG A 209 -18.81 -3.83 -34.09
CA ARG A 209 -17.60 -4.49 -34.59
C ARG A 209 -16.83 -3.63 -35.61
N THR A 210 -17.54 -2.96 -36.50
CA THR A 210 -16.94 -2.07 -37.51
C THR A 210 -16.13 -0.94 -36.88
N ASN A 211 -16.56 -0.39 -35.74
CA ASN A 211 -15.80 0.65 -35.03
C ASN A 211 -14.47 0.11 -34.52
N TYR A 212 -14.45 -1.10 -33.96
CA TYR A 212 -13.22 -1.77 -33.52
C TYR A 212 -12.24 -2.00 -34.68
N GLU A 213 -12.74 -2.45 -35.83
CA GLU A 213 -11.92 -2.72 -37.01
C GLU A 213 -11.36 -1.42 -37.63
N GLN A 214 -12.14 -0.33 -37.61
CA GLN A 214 -11.66 1.01 -37.96
C GLN A 214 -10.52 1.49 -37.05
N MET A 215 -10.58 1.19 -35.75
CA MET A 215 -9.50 1.55 -34.81
C MET A 215 -8.22 0.76 -35.11
N LEU A 216 -8.34 -0.53 -35.39
CA LEU A 216 -7.18 -1.34 -35.76
C LEU A 216 -6.53 -0.83 -37.04
N LEU A 217 -7.33 -0.39 -38.02
CA LEU A 217 -6.83 0.26 -39.23
C LEU A 217 -6.10 1.58 -38.92
N PHE A 218 -6.62 2.37 -37.97
CA PHE A 218 -5.94 3.61 -37.53
C PHE A 218 -4.59 3.30 -36.88
N ILE A 219 -4.52 2.29 -36.00
CA ILE A 219 -3.28 1.84 -35.38
C ILE A 219 -2.29 1.37 -36.45
N GLU A 220 -2.75 0.60 -37.45
CA GLU A 220 -1.92 0.18 -38.57
C GLU A 220 -1.33 1.38 -39.32
N GLN A 221 -2.15 2.36 -39.67
CA GLN A 221 -1.69 3.57 -40.35
C GLN A 221 -0.71 4.38 -39.51
N HIS A 222 -0.96 4.48 -38.21
CA HIS A 222 -0.09 5.19 -37.27
C HIS A 222 1.29 4.53 -37.19
N GLU A 223 1.36 3.23 -36.95
CA GLU A 223 2.63 2.50 -36.83
C GLU A 223 3.40 2.46 -38.16
N LEU A 224 2.70 2.36 -39.30
CA LEU A 224 3.33 2.49 -40.62
C LEU A 224 3.91 3.89 -40.83
N THR A 225 3.24 4.94 -40.36
CA THR A 225 3.74 6.32 -40.43
C THR A 225 4.99 6.50 -39.56
N ARG A 226 4.96 5.97 -38.33
CA ARG A 226 6.11 5.95 -37.42
C ARG A 226 7.31 5.24 -38.04
N PHE A 227 7.10 4.06 -38.63
CA PHE A 227 8.15 3.32 -39.33
C PHE A 227 8.75 4.15 -40.48
N LYS A 228 7.92 4.78 -41.30
CA LYS A 228 8.38 5.65 -42.39
C LYS A 228 9.22 6.83 -41.88
N GLN A 229 8.83 7.45 -40.77
CA GLN A 229 9.56 8.57 -40.16
C GLN A 229 10.88 8.15 -39.49
N SER A 230 10.92 6.96 -38.89
CA SER A 230 12.14 6.41 -38.28
C SER A 230 13.23 6.00 -39.28
N THR A 231 12.86 5.86 -40.56
CA THR A 231 13.80 5.44 -41.61
C THR A 231 14.49 6.68 -42.22
N PRO A 232 15.83 6.80 -42.17
CA PRO A 232 16.54 7.94 -42.73
C PRO A 232 16.24 8.14 -44.23
N VAL A 233 15.88 9.37 -44.63
CA VAL A 233 15.41 9.67 -46.00
C VAL A 233 16.38 9.19 -47.09
N HIS A 234 17.69 9.34 -46.86
CA HIS A 234 18.72 8.91 -47.81
C HIS A 234 18.82 7.38 -47.96
N CYS A 235 18.39 6.61 -46.96
CA CYS A 235 18.39 5.15 -47.00
C CYS A 235 17.13 4.56 -47.65
N GLN A 236 16.06 5.33 -47.80
CA GLN A 236 14.73 4.80 -48.19
C GLN A 236 14.73 4.19 -49.60
N ASP A 237 15.22 4.95 -50.58
CA ASP A 237 15.26 4.50 -51.98
C ASP A 237 16.31 3.41 -52.20
N ASP A 238 17.48 3.53 -51.55
CA ASP A 238 18.56 2.54 -51.60
C ASP A 238 18.11 1.20 -51.01
N LEU A 239 17.41 1.21 -49.87
CA LEU A 239 16.85 0.00 -49.25
C LEU A 239 15.79 -0.64 -50.16
N CYS A 240 14.89 0.16 -50.73
CA CYS A 240 13.86 -0.30 -51.66
C CYS A 240 14.49 -0.99 -52.88
N GLN A 241 15.49 -0.35 -53.50
CA GLN A 241 16.17 -0.89 -54.67
C GLN A 241 16.94 -2.18 -54.35
N LEU A 242 17.71 -2.19 -53.26
CA LEU A 242 18.49 -3.35 -52.83
C LEU A 242 17.59 -4.56 -52.55
N VAL A 243 16.52 -4.35 -51.78
CA VAL A 243 15.57 -5.41 -51.42
C VAL A 243 14.85 -5.93 -52.66
N ARG A 244 14.46 -5.05 -53.58
CA ARG A 244 13.82 -5.44 -54.85
C ARG A 244 14.75 -6.27 -55.74
N GLN A 245 16.01 -5.85 -55.88
CA GLN A 245 17.03 -6.57 -56.65
C GLN A 245 17.29 -7.96 -56.07
N PHE A 246 17.31 -8.09 -54.74
CA PHE A 246 17.44 -9.39 -54.11
C PHE A 246 16.17 -10.25 -54.27
N ALA A 247 14.99 -9.66 -54.09
CA ALA A 247 13.70 -10.32 -54.22
C ALA A 247 13.41 -10.85 -55.64
N SER A 248 13.97 -10.22 -56.69
CA SER A 248 13.83 -10.72 -58.06
C SER A 248 14.53 -12.05 -58.33
N LEU A 249 15.43 -12.48 -57.43
CA LEU A 249 16.09 -13.79 -57.48
C LEU A 249 15.22 -14.91 -56.89
N GLU A 250 14.12 -14.56 -56.20
CA GLU A 250 13.20 -15.53 -55.60
C GLU A 250 12.17 -16.01 -56.63
N THR A 251 12.10 -17.32 -56.80
CA THR A 251 11.16 -17.98 -57.72
C THR A 251 10.00 -18.65 -57.01
N ASN A 252 10.09 -18.88 -55.70
CA ASN A 252 9.02 -19.48 -54.92
C ASN A 252 7.95 -18.42 -54.55
N PRO A 253 6.70 -18.54 -55.04
CA PRO A 253 5.62 -17.61 -54.71
C PRO A 253 5.25 -17.55 -53.23
N ASP A 254 5.49 -18.62 -52.48
CA ASP A 254 5.16 -18.73 -51.05
C ASP A 254 6.22 -18.11 -50.14
N SER A 255 7.34 -17.64 -50.70
CA SER A 255 8.41 -17.00 -49.94
C SER A 255 8.01 -15.56 -49.57
N PRO A 256 8.21 -15.12 -48.30
CA PRO A 256 8.02 -13.72 -47.90
C PRO A 256 8.81 -12.73 -48.77
N ARG A 257 9.94 -13.18 -49.32
CA ARG A 257 10.80 -12.38 -50.22
C ARG A 257 10.15 -12.12 -51.58
N TYR A 258 9.28 -13.01 -52.04
CA TYR A 258 8.70 -12.94 -53.39
C TYR A 258 7.80 -11.71 -53.57
N SER A 259 7.05 -11.29 -52.54
CA SER A 259 6.20 -10.10 -52.62
C SER A 259 7.01 -8.80 -52.75
N LEU A 260 8.23 -8.78 -52.21
CA LEU A 260 9.09 -7.59 -52.18
C LEU A 260 9.62 -7.20 -53.57
N ARG A 261 9.54 -8.09 -54.57
CA ARG A 261 9.96 -7.80 -55.96
C ARG A 261 9.11 -6.70 -56.62
N ASN A 262 7.89 -6.50 -56.14
CA ASN A 262 6.93 -5.51 -56.63
C ASN A 262 6.96 -4.22 -55.81
N TRP A 263 7.89 -4.09 -54.85
CA TRP A 263 8.06 -2.88 -54.06
C TRP A 263 8.87 -1.86 -54.86
N HIS A 264 8.19 -0.85 -55.42
CA HIS A 264 8.82 0.12 -56.33
C HIS A 264 9.13 1.48 -55.68
N SER A 265 8.45 1.81 -54.58
CA SER A 265 8.65 3.06 -53.85
C SER A 265 8.44 2.86 -52.36
N PHE A 266 9.26 3.53 -51.55
CA PHE A 266 9.12 3.53 -50.10
C PHE A 266 7.75 4.08 -49.64
N ALA A 267 7.11 4.95 -50.42
CA ALA A 267 5.78 5.46 -50.14
C ALA A 267 4.68 4.36 -50.14
N GLN A 268 4.87 3.29 -50.93
CA GLN A 268 3.91 2.18 -51.11
C GLN A 268 3.91 1.15 -49.98
N LEU A 269 4.70 1.37 -48.92
CA LEU A 269 4.75 0.43 -47.79
C LEU A 269 3.37 0.24 -47.15
N ASP A 270 2.98 -1.02 -47.06
CA ASP A 270 1.85 -1.53 -46.29
C ASP A 270 2.34 -2.52 -45.21
N ARG A 271 1.44 -3.01 -44.36
CA ARG A 271 1.77 -3.96 -43.28
C ARG A 271 2.46 -5.22 -43.80
N THR A 272 2.05 -5.75 -44.95
CA THR A 272 2.57 -7.00 -45.51
C THR A 272 3.99 -6.82 -46.01
N LEU A 273 4.26 -5.75 -46.74
CA LEU A 273 5.60 -5.40 -47.23
C LEU A 273 6.57 -5.16 -46.07
N VAL A 274 6.15 -4.47 -45.01
CA VAL A 274 7.00 -4.25 -43.83
C VAL A 274 7.25 -5.55 -43.06
N ALA A 275 6.25 -6.41 -42.88
CA ALA A 275 6.43 -7.71 -42.23
C ALA A 275 7.43 -8.60 -43.01
N ASN A 276 7.35 -8.59 -44.34
CA ASN A 276 8.27 -9.34 -45.20
C ASN A 276 9.67 -8.72 -45.24
N LEU A 277 9.77 -7.39 -45.19
CA LEU A 277 11.03 -6.69 -45.00
C LEU A 277 11.67 -7.08 -43.66
N ALA A 278 10.89 -7.10 -42.57
CA ALA A 278 11.35 -7.52 -41.24
C ALA A 278 11.87 -8.96 -41.25
N ALA A 279 11.15 -9.89 -41.88
CA ALA A 279 11.60 -11.28 -42.03
C ALA A 279 12.94 -11.40 -42.80
N LEU A 280 13.19 -10.49 -43.74
CA LEU A 280 14.43 -10.44 -44.51
C LEU A 280 15.59 -9.86 -43.70
N ILE A 281 15.39 -8.72 -43.02
CA ILE A 281 16.48 -7.95 -42.41
C ILE A 281 16.71 -8.26 -40.92
N LEU A 282 15.77 -8.92 -40.25
CA LEU A 282 15.89 -9.33 -38.85
C LEU A 282 16.33 -10.79 -38.70
N THR A 283 17.09 -11.05 -37.64
CA THR A 283 17.40 -12.38 -37.13
C THR A 283 16.18 -12.99 -36.43
N SER A 284 16.21 -14.29 -36.12
CA SER A 284 15.16 -14.94 -35.31
C SER A 284 15.03 -14.36 -33.89
N GLN A 285 16.05 -13.65 -33.41
CA GLN A 285 16.05 -12.96 -32.12
C GLN A 285 15.57 -11.50 -32.23
N GLY A 286 15.18 -11.02 -33.42
CA GLY A 286 14.65 -9.67 -33.63
C GLY A 286 15.72 -8.58 -33.73
N HIS A 287 17.00 -8.92 -33.85
CA HIS A 287 18.08 -7.96 -34.15
C HIS A 287 18.33 -7.82 -35.65
N LEU A 288 18.81 -6.66 -36.10
CA LEU A 288 19.24 -6.47 -37.49
C LEU A 288 20.35 -7.45 -37.85
N ARG A 289 20.29 -7.97 -39.08
CA ARG A 289 21.35 -8.80 -39.66
C ARG A 289 22.53 -7.93 -40.06
N LYS A 290 23.73 -8.50 -40.04
CA LYS A 290 24.96 -7.80 -40.46
C LYS A 290 25.06 -7.58 -41.97
N SER A 291 24.49 -8.48 -42.77
CA SER A 291 24.46 -8.41 -44.25
C SER A 291 23.49 -9.46 -44.79
N PHE A 292 23.20 -9.40 -46.09
CA PHE A 292 22.59 -10.53 -46.79
C PHE A 292 23.61 -11.66 -46.99
N ASP A 293 23.26 -12.86 -46.55
CA ASP A 293 24.08 -14.06 -46.62
C ASP A 293 23.22 -15.32 -46.85
N HIS A 294 23.81 -16.50 -46.66
CA HIS A 294 23.11 -17.76 -46.85
C HIS A 294 21.87 -17.95 -45.95
N HIS A 295 21.78 -17.26 -44.80
CA HIS A 295 20.63 -17.34 -43.89
C HIS A 295 19.40 -16.62 -44.44
N VAL A 296 19.58 -15.61 -45.29
CA VAL A 296 18.49 -14.93 -46.02
C VAL A 296 18.35 -15.45 -47.44
N GLY A 297 19.05 -16.53 -47.79
CA GLY A 297 18.98 -17.22 -49.08
C GLY A 297 19.91 -16.67 -50.17
N LEU A 298 20.89 -15.82 -49.84
CA LEU A 298 21.94 -15.40 -50.78
C LEU A 298 23.09 -16.43 -50.77
N LYS A 299 23.08 -17.38 -51.73
CA LYS A 299 24.13 -18.41 -51.88
C LYS A 299 24.91 -18.18 -53.18
N ARG A 300 26.20 -18.56 -53.17
CA ARG A 300 27.03 -18.55 -54.39
C ARG A 300 26.40 -19.46 -55.45
N GLY A 301 26.30 -18.98 -56.69
CA GLY A 301 25.69 -19.69 -57.82
C GLY A 301 24.20 -19.41 -58.05
N ILE A 302 23.53 -18.59 -57.22
CA ILE A 302 22.14 -18.15 -57.46
C ILE A 302 22.08 -16.96 -58.43
N CYS A 303 23.14 -16.14 -58.47
CA CYS A 303 23.29 -15.00 -59.37
C CYS A 303 24.76 -14.87 -59.81
N GLU A 304 25.03 -13.95 -60.75
CA GLU A 304 26.38 -13.60 -61.19
C GLU A 304 27.24 -13.09 -60.02
N ASP A 305 28.55 -13.40 -60.02
CA ASP A 305 29.46 -13.09 -58.91
C ASP A 305 29.53 -11.58 -58.59
N ASP A 306 29.44 -10.72 -59.61
CA ASP A 306 29.41 -9.27 -59.44
C ASP A 306 28.13 -8.81 -58.71
N LEU A 307 26.97 -9.37 -59.07
CA LEU A 307 25.70 -9.08 -58.41
C LEU A 307 25.67 -9.65 -56.98
N TYR A 308 26.24 -10.83 -56.75
CA TYR A 308 26.37 -11.42 -55.42
C TYR A 308 27.19 -10.52 -54.47
N ASN A 309 28.37 -10.05 -54.93
CA ASN A 309 29.23 -9.17 -54.14
C ASN A 309 28.55 -7.81 -53.90
N HIS A 310 27.91 -7.24 -54.92
CA HIS A 310 27.17 -5.99 -54.82
C HIS A 310 26.04 -6.07 -53.77
N LEU A 311 25.19 -7.10 -53.82
CA LEU A 311 24.09 -7.28 -52.86
C LEU A 311 24.60 -7.46 -51.42
N LYS A 312 25.71 -8.19 -51.24
CA LYS A 312 26.28 -8.44 -49.91
C LYS A 312 26.95 -7.20 -49.31
N GLU A 313 27.71 -6.44 -50.08
CA GLU A 313 28.37 -5.22 -49.59
C GLU A 313 27.38 -4.08 -49.36
N ASN A 314 26.44 -3.86 -50.29
CA ASN A 314 25.43 -2.81 -50.13
C ASN A 314 24.44 -3.11 -49.00
N SER A 315 24.05 -4.37 -48.81
CA SER A 315 23.23 -4.74 -47.65
C SER A 315 23.97 -4.51 -46.34
N LYS A 316 25.28 -4.80 -46.27
CA LYS A 316 26.07 -4.49 -45.08
C LYS A 316 26.13 -2.97 -44.79
N ALA A 317 26.33 -2.16 -45.83
CA ALA A 317 26.40 -0.70 -45.68
C ALA A 317 25.06 -0.11 -45.20
N ILE A 318 23.95 -0.47 -45.85
CA ILE A 318 22.62 0.04 -45.51
C ILE A 318 22.17 -0.45 -44.13
N LEU A 319 22.37 -1.74 -43.81
CA LEU A 319 21.96 -2.27 -42.50
C LEU A 319 22.75 -1.65 -41.34
N SER A 320 24.03 -1.30 -41.55
CA SER A 320 24.81 -0.54 -40.57
C SER A 320 24.25 0.87 -40.36
N GLN A 321 23.86 1.57 -41.43
CA GLN A 321 23.26 2.91 -41.32
C GLN A 321 21.88 2.87 -40.64
N LEU A 322 21.11 1.81 -40.86
CA LEU A 322 19.82 1.58 -40.19
C LEU A 322 19.97 1.15 -38.73
N GLU A 323 21.08 0.49 -38.37
CA GLU A 323 21.41 0.16 -36.98
C GLU A 323 21.73 1.42 -36.17
N ASP A 324 22.35 2.43 -36.81
CA ASP A 324 22.63 3.74 -36.22
C ASP A 324 21.41 4.67 -36.17
N ALA A 325 20.30 4.33 -36.84
CA ALA A 325 19.09 5.13 -36.86
C ALA A 325 18.27 4.94 -35.56
N PRO A 326 17.99 6.02 -34.80
CA PRO A 326 17.19 5.90 -33.59
C PRO A 326 15.78 5.43 -33.92
N ASP A 327 15.23 4.56 -33.07
CA ASP A 327 13.85 4.03 -33.14
C ASP A 327 13.48 3.17 -34.36
N PHE A 328 14.35 3.04 -35.38
CA PHE A 328 14.06 2.24 -36.58
C PHE A 328 13.72 0.77 -36.25
N LEU A 329 14.58 0.14 -35.45
CA LEU A 329 14.39 -1.26 -35.06
C LEU A 329 13.10 -1.47 -34.25
N ASP A 330 12.81 -0.58 -33.30
CA ASP A 330 11.58 -0.65 -32.50
C ASP A 330 10.34 -0.48 -33.39
N ALA A 331 10.33 0.52 -34.27
CA ALA A 331 9.24 0.77 -35.20
C ALA A 331 9.01 -0.41 -36.16
N LEU A 332 10.07 -1.03 -36.68
CA LEU A 332 9.98 -2.23 -37.52
C LEU A 332 9.38 -3.41 -36.76
N LEU A 333 9.84 -3.66 -35.53
CA LEU A 333 9.32 -4.73 -34.67
C LEU A 333 7.85 -4.50 -34.28
N ARG A 334 7.41 -3.25 -34.09
CA ARG A 334 6.00 -2.92 -33.84
C ARG A 334 5.12 -3.26 -35.03
N VAL A 335 5.51 -2.87 -36.25
CA VAL A 335 4.74 -3.19 -37.47
C VAL A 335 4.73 -4.70 -37.75
N GLN A 336 5.84 -5.40 -37.53
CA GLN A 336 5.91 -6.86 -37.71
C GLN A 336 4.88 -7.62 -36.85
N HIS A 337 4.65 -7.15 -35.62
CA HIS A 337 3.75 -7.79 -34.65
C HIS A 337 2.37 -7.12 -34.56
N LEU A 338 2.03 -6.27 -35.52
CA LEU A 338 0.78 -5.51 -35.51
C LEU A 338 -0.42 -6.45 -35.71
N PRO A 339 -1.51 -6.33 -34.93
CA PRO A 339 -2.75 -7.06 -35.19
C PRO A 339 -3.32 -6.75 -36.57
N ALA A 340 -4.03 -7.71 -37.16
CA ALA A 340 -4.76 -7.42 -38.40
C ALA A 340 -5.89 -6.41 -38.15
N PRO A 341 -6.31 -5.64 -39.16
CA PRO A 341 -7.40 -4.66 -39.04
C PRO A 341 -8.79 -5.31 -38.96
N HIS A 342 -8.89 -6.49 -38.35
CA HIS A 342 -10.11 -7.24 -38.10
C HIS A 342 -9.96 -8.09 -36.84
N TYR A 343 -11.07 -8.33 -36.14
CA TYR A 343 -11.09 -9.25 -34.99
C TYR A 343 -11.18 -10.70 -35.46
N ASP A 344 -10.43 -11.58 -34.78
CA ASP A 344 -10.63 -13.02 -34.89
C ASP A 344 -12.06 -13.39 -34.41
N PRO A 345 -12.80 -14.26 -35.11
CA PRO A 345 -14.17 -14.60 -34.74
C PRO A 345 -14.31 -15.18 -33.33
N GLU A 346 -13.39 -16.05 -32.92
CA GLU A 346 -13.39 -16.67 -31.60
C GLU A 346 -13.11 -15.61 -30.52
N GLN A 347 -12.12 -14.75 -30.75
CA GLN A 347 -11.81 -13.63 -29.85
C GLN A 347 -13.00 -12.68 -29.69
N TRP A 348 -13.73 -12.40 -30.78
CA TRP A 348 -14.93 -11.57 -30.74
C TRP A 348 -16.06 -12.23 -29.94
N GLU A 349 -16.30 -13.53 -30.11
CA GLU A 349 -17.28 -14.28 -29.32
C GLU A 349 -16.98 -14.25 -27.82
N VAL A 350 -15.71 -14.46 -27.44
CA VAL A 350 -15.25 -14.36 -26.05
C VAL A 350 -15.49 -12.96 -25.49
N LEU A 351 -15.20 -11.91 -26.27
CA LEU A 351 -15.43 -10.53 -25.85
C LEU A 351 -16.92 -10.24 -25.65
N GLN A 352 -17.80 -10.75 -26.52
CA GLN A 352 -19.26 -10.63 -26.35
C GLN A 352 -19.77 -11.36 -25.09
N ALA A 353 -19.20 -12.54 -24.80
CA ALA A 353 -19.50 -13.25 -23.57
C ALA A 353 -19.10 -12.45 -22.32
N LEU A 354 -17.92 -11.80 -22.35
CA LEU A 354 -17.49 -10.90 -21.27
C LEU A 354 -18.38 -9.66 -21.14
N PHE A 355 -18.80 -9.02 -22.23
CA PHE A 355 -19.74 -7.88 -22.20
C PHE A 355 -21.09 -8.23 -21.57
N THR A 356 -21.45 -9.51 -21.57
CA THR A 356 -22.67 -10.01 -20.92
C THR A 356 -22.42 -10.30 -19.44
N LEU A 357 -21.33 -10.98 -19.09
CA LEU A 357 -21.09 -11.48 -17.73
C LEU A 357 -20.53 -10.41 -16.77
N LEU A 358 -19.64 -9.52 -17.24
CA LEU A 358 -18.94 -8.57 -16.37
C LEU A 358 -19.86 -7.54 -15.68
N PRO A 359 -20.92 -7.01 -16.33
CA PRO A 359 -21.89 -6.17 -15.63
C PRO A 359 -22.63 -6.92 -14.50
N LEU A 360 -22.97 -8.21 -14.74
CA LEU A 360 -23.60 -9.06 -13.72
C LEU A 360 -22.66 -9.31 -12.55
N LEU A 361 -21.37 -9.53 -12.82
CA LEU A 361 -20.34 -9.69 -11.79
C LEU A 361 -20.28 -8.49 -10.84
N VAL A 362 -20.31 -7.26 -11.35
CA VAL A 362 -20.35 -6.05 -10.52
C VAL A 362 -21.68 -5.93 -9.76
N GLY A 363 -22.78 -6.32 -10.39
CA GLY A 363 -24.09 -6.41 -9.73
C GLY A 363 -24.06 -7.33 -8.50
N HIS A 364 -23.46 -8.52 -8.62
CA HIS A 364 -23.26 -9.43 -7.49
C HIS A 364 -22.35 -8.86 -6.41
N LEU A 365 -21.30 -8.12 -6.79
CA LEU A 365 -20.45 -7.43 -5.81
C LEU A 365 -21.26 -6.39 -5.00
N HIS A 366 -22.12 -5.62 -5.67
CA HIS A 366 -22.98 -4.65 -4.97
C HIS A 366 -23.98 -5.31 -4.03
N LEU A 367 -24.54 -6.48 -4.40
CA LEU A 367 -25.40 -7.25 -3.50
C LEU A 367 -24.65 -7.69 -2.26
N ILE A 368 -23.43 -8.21 -2.40
CA ILE A 368 -22.59 -8.64 -1.28
C ILE A 368 -22.23 -7.45 -0.38
N PHE A 369 -21.83 -6.31 -0.95
CA PHE A 369 -21.60 -5.09 -0.18
C PHE A 369 -22.84 -4.67 0.61
N SER A 370 -24.03 -4.78 0.00
CA SER A 370 -25.29 -4.46 0.68
C SER A 370 -25.64 -5.45 1.79
N GLU A 371 -25.41 -6.74 1.60
CA GLU A 371 -25.70 -7.78 2.60
C GLU A 371 -24.76 -7.69 3.80
N GLN A 372 -23.49 -7.36 3.57
CA GLN A 372 -22.47 -7.27 4.62
C GLN A 372 -22.36 -5.87 5.26
N ASN A 373 -23.02 -4.85 4.70
CA ASN A 373 -22.87 -3.44 5.09
C ASN A 373 -21.40 -2.97 5.09
N GLU A 374 -20.62 -3.49 4.13
CA GLU A 374 -19.21 -3.19 3.92
C GLU A 374 -18.96 -2.83 2.46
N VAL A 375 -18.01 -1.94 2.21
CA VAL A 375 -17.58 -1.51 0.86
C VAL A 375 -16.08 -1.36 0.80
N ASP A 376 -15.51 -1.31 -0.40
CA ASP A 376 -14.11 -0.94 -0.58
C ASP A 376 -13.94 0.57 -0.90
N PHE A 377 -12.70 1.02 -1.03
CA PHE A 377 -12.39 2.41 -1.38
C PHE A 377 -12.92 2.81 -2.76
N ALA A 378 -12.85 1.93 -3.76
CA ALA A 378 -13.31 2.23 -5.11
C ALA A 378 -14.83 2.49 -5.17
N ALA A 379 -15.61 1.74 -4.38
CA ALA A 379 -17.05 1.94 -4.24
C ALA A 379 -17.36 3.30 -3.59
N ILE A 380 -16.62 3.68 -2.54
CA ILE A 380 -16.80 4.99 -1.88
C ILE A 380 -16.47 6.14 -2.83
N SER A 381 -15.37 6.04 -3.58
CA SER A 381 -15.04 7.07 -4.58
C SER A 381 -16.13 7.18 -5.65
N GLN A 382 -16.66 6.06 -6.14
CA GLN A 382 -17.78 6.04 -7.09
C GLN A 382 -19.06 6.64 -6.50
N GLN A 383 -19.41 6.29 -5.26
CA GLN A 383 -20.57 6.84 -4.56
C GLN A 383 -20.43 8.35 -4.35
N ALA A 384 -19.25 8.84 -4.00
CA ALA A 384 -18.97 10.26 -3.86
C ALA A 384 -19.15 11.01 -5.18
N LEU A 385 -18.61 10.48 -6.29
CA LEU A 385 -18.80 11.05 -7.63
C LEU A 385 -20.26 11.10 -8.05
N LEU A 386 -21.02 10.06 -7.67
CA LEU A 386 -22.46 9.94 -7.88
C LEU A 386 -23.27 10.88 -6.98
N ALA A 387 -22.78 11.23 -5.79
CA ALA A 387 -23.40 12.15 -4.85
C ALA A 387 -23.25 13.61 -5.31
N LEU A 388 -22.21 13.93 -6.08
CA LEU A 388 -22.01 15.26 -6.64
C LEU A 388 -22.92 15.55 -7.86
N GLY A 389 -23.55 14.54 -8.46
CA GLY A 389 -24.36 14.71 -9.68
C GLY A 389 -23.52 15.11 -10.89
N ASP A 390 -24.17 15.40 -12.02
CA ASP A 390 -23.49 15.72 -13.28
C ASP A 390 -23.52 17.23 -13.58
N GLU A 391 -22.73 17.69 -14.56
CA GLU A 391 -22.59 19.13 -14.85
C GLU A 391 -23.93 19.80 -15.20
N GLU A 392 -24.79 19.10 -15.93
CA GLU A 392 -26.12 19.59 -16.29
C GLU A 392 -27.14 19.50 -15.13
N HIS A 393 -26.87 18.65 -14.14
CA HIS A 393 -27.78 18.34 -13.04
C HIS A 393 -26.98 18.20 -11.71
N PRO A 394 -26.38 19.29 -11.20
CA PRO A 394 -25.64 19.26 -9.94
C PRO A 394 -26.60 19.00 -8.77
N THR A 395 -26.12 18.26 -7.77
CA THR A 395 -26.90 18.04 -6.54
C THR A 395 -26.83 19.24 -5.60
N ASP A 396 -27.75 19.31 -4.64
CA ASP A 396 -27.71 20.32 -3.56
C ASP A 396 -26.40 20.29 -2.77
N LEU A 397 -25.80 19.10 -2.61
CA LEU A 397 -24.47 18.97 -2.01
C LEU A 397 -23.41 19.69 -2.84
N THR A 398 -23.42 19.51 -4.16
CA THR A 398 -22.47 20.19 -5.05
C THR A 398 -22.63 21.70 -4.97
N LEU A 399 -23.87 22.20 -4.95
CA LEU A 399 -24.14 23.64 -4.79
C LEU A 399 -23.69 24.15 -3.41
N PHE A 400 -23.87 23.37 -2.35
CA PHE A 400 -23.36 23.70 -1.02
C PHE A 400 -21.83 23.75 -1.00
N LEU A 401 -21.16 22.74 -1.55
CA LEU A 401 -19.70 22.67 -1.59
C LEU A 401 -19.09 23.74 -2.46
N ASP A 402 -19.74 24.11 -3.57
CA ASP A 402 -19.31 25.21 -4.42
C ASP A 402 -19.29 26.54 -3.65
N ASN A 403 -20.24 26.75 -2.74
CA ASN A 403 -20.26 27.91 -1.85
C ASN A 403 -19.32 27.77 -0.64
N ALA A 404 -19.12 26.55 -0.14
CA ALA A 404 -18.32 26.31 1.07
C ALA A 404 -16.82 26.27 0.79
N ILE A 405 -16.38 25.77 -0.38
CA ILE A 405 -14.97 25.60 -0.75
C ILE A 405 -14.58 26.73 -1.68
N HIS A 406 -13.65 27.58 -1.23
CA HIS A 406 -13.08 28.64 -2.06
C HIS A 406 -11.68 28.29 -2.54
N HIS A 407 -10.94 27.51 -1.75
CA HIS A 407 -9.55 27.18 -2.07
C HIS A 407 -9.32 25.70 -1.92
N LEU A 408 -8.84 25.08 -3.00
CA LEU A 408 -8.51 23.66 -3.04
C LEU A 408 -7.02 23.49 -3.27
N LEU A 409 -6.33 22.84 -2.33
CA LEU A 409 -4.91 22.50 -2.43
C LEU A 409 -4.77 20.98 -2.59
N VAL A 410 -3.99 20.52 -3.55
CA VAL A 410 -3.76 19.08 -3.78
C VAL A 410 -2.26 18.80 -3.79
N ASP A 411 -1.81 17.99 -2.84
CA ASP A 411 -0.43 17.50 -2.77
C ASP A 411 -0.26 16.15 -3.50
N GLU A 412 0.95 15.84 -3.93
CA GLU A 412 1.33 14.63 -4.70
C GLU A 412 0.45 14.41 -5.94
N PHE A 413 0.08 15.47 -6.65
CA PHE A 413 -0.87 15.41 -7.76
C PHE A 413 -0.50 14.42 -8.88
N GLN A 414 0.79 14.07 -9.03
CA GLN A 414 1.24 13.05 -9.99
C GLN A 414 0.76 11.63 -9.70
N ASP A 415 0.25 11.37 -8.48
CA ASP A 415 -0.26 10.06 -8.06
C ASP A 415 -1.79 9.98 -8.20
N THR A 416 -2.43 10.98 -8.79
CA THR A 416 -3.89 11.06 -8.92
C THR A 416 -4.42 9.98 -9.87
N SER A 417 -5.48 9.28 -9.46
CA SER A 417 -6.21 8.35 -10.32
C SER A 417 -7.26 9.05 -11.19
N ILE A 418 -7.81 8.35 -12.19
CA ILE A 418 -8.85 8.90 -13.07
C ILE A 418 -10.08 9.36 -12.25
N GLN A 419 -10.52 8.55 -11.27
CA GLN A 419 -11.67 8.89 -10.44
C GLN A 419 -11.41 10.10 -9.55
N GLN A 420 -10.20 10.20 -8.98
CA GLN A 420 -9.82 11.36 -8.17
C GLN A 420 -9.74 12.64 -9.02
N PHE A 421 -9.24 12.55 -10.25
CA PHE A 421 -9.25 13.68 -11.18
C PHE A 421 -10.69 14.12 -11.53
N GLN A 422 -11.60 13.17 -11.74
CA GLN A 422 -13.03 13.45 -11.94
C GLN A 422 -13.66 14.10 -10.72
N LEU A 423 -13.31 13.66 -9.51
CA LEU A 423 -13.77 14.25 -8.26
C LEU A 423 -13.35 15.72 -8.18
N LEU A 424 -12.07 16.00 -8.42
CA LEU A 424 -11.55 17.37 -8.44
C LEU A 424 -12.26 18.22 -9.50
N THR A 425 -12.48 17.66 -10.69
CA THR A 425 -13.20 18.33 -11.79
C THR A 425 -14.62 18.71 -11.36
N LYS A 426 -15.37 17.78 -10.76
CA LYS A 426 -16.74 18.03 -10.29
C LYS A 426 -16.78 19.07 -9.15
N LEU A 427 -15.81 19.06 -8.24
CA LEU A 427 -15.72 20.03 -7.13
C LEU A 427 -15.48 21.47 -7.61
N VAL A 428 -14.79 21.66 -8.73
CA VAL A 428 -14.46 22.99 -9.29
C VAL A 428 -15.30 23.36 -10.51
N CYS A 429 -16.27 22.53 -10.89
CA CYS A 429 -17.06 22.71 -12.12
C CYS A 429 -17.83 24.03 -12.15
N GLY A 430 -18.28 24.53 -10.99
CA GLY A 430 -19.00 25.80 -10.86
C GLY A 430 -18.11 27.05 -10.86
N TRP A 431 -16.77 26.90 -10.78
CA TRP A 431 -15.87 28.01 -10.55
C TRP A 431 -15.67 28.84 -11.81
N GLN A 432 -15.70 30.17 -11.65
CA GLN A 432 -15.56 31.12 -12.75
C GLN A 432 -14.22 31.85 -12.69
N PRO A 433 -13.68 32.31 -13.82
CA PRO A 433 -12.53 33.20 -13.82
C PRO A 433 -12.80 34.43 -12.93
N ASP A 434 -11.85 34.78 -12.07
CA ASP A 434 -11.88 35.95 -11.17
C ASP A 434 -12.99 35.97 -10.09
N ASP A 435 -13.62 34.83 -9.78
CA ASP A 435 -14.61 34.71 -8.68
C ASP A 435 -13.99 34.65 -7.27
N GLY A 436 -12.67 34.73 -7.18
CA GLY A 436 -11.90 34.67 -5.93
C GLY A 436 -11.58 33.26 -5.44
N LYS A 437 -12.08 32.21 -6.11
CA LYS A 437 -11.77 30.82 -5.81
C LYS A 437 -10.47 30.39 -6.51
N THR A 438 -9.66 29.56 -5.86
CA THR A 438 -8.36 29.12 -6.45
C THR A 438 -8.05 27.66 -6.24
N LEU A 439 -7.46 27.06 -7.28
CA LEU A 439 -6.99 25.67 -7.30
C LEU A 439 -5.45 25.67 -7.33
N PHE A 440 -4.84 25.03 -6.34
CA PHE A 440 -3.40 24.88 -6.24
C PHE A 440 -3.05 23.41 -6.22
N VAL A 441 -2.35 22.93 -7.24
CA VAL A 441 -1.87 21.55 -7.31
C VAL A 441 -0.36 21.54 -7.32
N VAL A 442 0.24 20.60 -6.60
CA VAL A 442 1.69 20.46 -6.56
C VAL A 442 2.09 18.99 -6.60
N GLY A 443 3.18 18.71 -7.29
CA GLY A 443 3.68 17.36 -7.43
C GLY A 443 4.96 17.31 -8.24
N ASP A 444 5.44 16.09 -8.46
CA ASP A 444 6.58 15.83 -9.33
C ASP A 444 6.28 14.63 -10.24
N PRO A 445 6.01 14.84 -11.55
CA PRO A 445 5.72 13.74 -12.46
C PRO A 445 6.88 12.75 -12.56
N MET A 446 8.13 13.15 -12.24
CA MET A 446 9.28 12.25 -12.19
C MET A 446 9.24 11.29 -10.99
N GLN A 447 8.36 11.51 -10.01
CA GLN A 447 8.16 10.66 -8.83
C GLN A 447 6.82 9.89 -8.84
N SER A 448 6.13 9.80 -9.99
CA SER A 448 4.91 8.97 -10.11
C SER A 448 5.27 7.49 -10.20
N ILE A 449 5.02 6.73 -9.12
CA ILE A 449 5.43 5.33 -8.94
C ILE A 449 4.30 4.44 -8.37
N TYR A 450 3.06 4.89 -8.48
CA TYR A 450 1.88 4.19 -7.95
C TYR A 450 0.92 3.76 -9.06
N ARG A 451 1.42 3.39 -10.24
CA ARG A 451 0.56 2.91 -11.34
C ARG A 451 -0.20 1.64 -10.94
N PHE A 452 0.40 0.80 -10.10
CA PHE A 452 -0.29 -0.37 -9.51
C PHE A 452 -1.46 0.01 -8.58
N ARG A 453 -1.54 1.28 -8.14
CA ARG A 453 -2.69 1.91 -7.47
C ARG A 453 -3.41 2.88 -8.38
N GLN A 454 -3.31 2.67 -9.70
CA GLN A 454 -4.14 3.33 -10.71
C GLN A 454 -3.83 4.84 -10.87
N ALA A 455 -2.67 5.27 -10.37
CA ALA A 455 -2.15 6.61 -10.62
C ALA A 455 -1.76 6.76 -12.09
N GLU A 456 -2.18 7.85 -12.73
CA GLU A 456 -1.89 8.14 -14.13
C GLU A 456 -1.13 9.45 -14.27
N VAL A 457 0.19 9.36 -14.49
CA VAL A 457 1.07 10.52 -14.61
C VAL A 457 0.67 11.46 -15.76
N GLY A 458 0.04 10.93 -16.81
CA GLY A 458 -0.50 11.72 -17.92
C GLY A 458 -1.55 12.76 -17.47
N LEU A 459 -2.24 12.54 -16.33
CA LEU A 459 -3.18 13.51 -15.77
C LEU A 459 -2.48 14.77 -15.25
N PHE A 460 -1.24 14.65 -14.76
CA PHE A 460 -0.43 15.81 -14.37
C PHE A 460 -0.13 16.70 -15.59
N LEU A 461 0.29 16.08 -16.69
CA LEU A 461 0.57 16.76 -17.96
C LEU A 461 -0.72 17.36 -18.55
N LYS A 462 -1.84 16.64 -18.50
CA LYS A 462 -3.16 17.13 -18.91
C LYS A 462 -3.56 18.37 -18.11
N ALA A 463 -3.45 18.34 -16.79
CA ALA A 463 -3.74 19.50 -15.94
C ALA A 463 -2.81 20.69 -16.24
N LYS A 464 -1.53 20.44 -16.54
CA LYS A 464 -0.55 21.47 -16.92
C LYS A 464 -0.93 22.17 -18.23
N GLN A 465 -1.50 21.44 -19.19
CA GLN A 465 -1.82 21.96 -20.52
C GLN A 465 -3.26 22.48 -20.67
N GLN A 466 -4.23 21.83 -20.01
CA GLN A 466 -5.67 22.05 -20.24
C GLN A 466 -6.41 22.58 -19.00
N GLY A 467 -5.80 22.51 -17.81
CA GLY A 467 -6.47 22.81 -16.54
C GLY A 467 -7.26 21.64 -15.96
N ILE A 468 -8.06 21.91 -14.93
CA ILE A 468 -8.95 20.96 -14.27
C ILE A 468 -10.35 21.55 -14.23
N GLY A 469 -11.30 20.91 -14.93
CA GLY A 469 -12.62 21.51 -15.19
C GLY A 469 -12.47 22.88 -15.88
N PRO A 470 -13.21 23.92 -15.44
CA PRO A 470 -13.07 25.27 -15.99
C PRO A 470 -11.80 26.00 -15.53
N VAL A 471 -11.08 25.48 -14.52
CA VAL A 471 -9.98 26.19 -13.88
C VAL A 471 -8.68 26.00 -14.67
N GLN A 472 -8.21 27.09 -15.27
CA GLN A 472 -6.88 27.15 -15.89
C GLN A 472 -5.79 27.31 -14.83
N LEU A 473 -4.72 26.52 -14.96
CA LEU A 473 -3.61 26.49 -14.01
C LEU A 473 -2.38 27.13 -14.62
N THR A 474 -1.79 28.10 -13.94
CA THR A 474 -0.50 28.65 -14.38
C THR A 474 0.62 27.68 -13.98
N PRO A 475 1.43 27.16 -14.93
CA PRO A 475 2.51 26.24 -14.60
C PRO A 475 3.69 26.99 -13.97
N LEU A 476 4.21 26.43 -12.89
CA LEU A 476 5.42 26.88 -12.21
C LEU A 476 6.36 25.68 -11.98
N GLU A 477 7.66 25.93 -12.02
CA GLU A 477 8.71 24.93 -11.91
C GLU A 477 9.74 25.37 -10.88
N LEU A 478 9.89 24.57 -9.82
CA LEU A 478 10.94 24.75 -8.83
C LEU A 478 12.19 24.01 -9.30
N CYS A 479 13.37 24.58 -9.02
CA CYS A 479 14.63 23.95 -9.41
C CYS A 479 15.64 23.86 -8.26
N CYS A 480 15.54 24.68 -7.21
CA CYS A 480 16.50 24.62 -6.10
C CYS A 480 16.25 23.37 -5.23
N ASN A 481 17.30 22.57 -4.99
CA ASN A 481 17.28 21.40 -4.09
C ASN A 481 17.96 21.75 -2.75
N PHE A 482 17.22 21.62 -1.65
CA PHE A 482 17.65 21.90 -0.28
C PHE A 482 17.94 20.65 0.56
N ARG A 483 17.77 19.46 -0.03
CA ARG A 483 17.88 18.17 0.66
C ARG A 483 19.26 17.56 0.49
N SER A 484 19.74 17.52 -0.74
CA SER A 484 20.90 16.74 -1.15
C SER A 484 22.08 17.66 -1.45
N THR A 485 23.28 17.19 -1.12
CA THR A 485 24.55 17.85 -1.42
C THR A 485 24.80 17.96 -2.93
N ALA A 486 25.63 18.93 -3.34
CA ALA A 486 25.97 19.16 -4.74
C ALA A 486 26.43 17.89 -5.48
N THR A 487 27.27 17.05 -4.85
CA THR A 487 27.74 15.78 -5.43
C THR A 487 26.61 14.89 -5.92
N LEU A 488 25.56 14.69 -5.09
CA LEU A 488 24.42 13.85 -5.46
C LEU A 488 23.52 14.52 -6.50
N VAL A 489 23.27 15.82 -6.36
CA VAL A 489 22.41 16.56 -7.31
C VAL A 489 23.02 16.56 -8.71
N ASP A 490 24.33 16.80 -8.81
CA ASP A 490 25.04 16.85 -10.09
C ASP A 490 25.13 15.45 -10.71
N TRP A 491 25.35 14.41 -9.90
CA TRP A 491 25.31 13.01 -10.35
C TRP A 491 23.93 12.63 -10.89
N VAL A 492 22.85 12.93 -10.15
CA VAL A 492 21.47 12.67 -10.61
C VAL A 492 21.18 13.42 -11.90
N ASN A 493 21.55 14.70 -11.99
CA ASN A 493 21.35 15.50 -13.20
C ASN A 493 22.06 14.92 -14.42
N HIS A 494 23.27 14.37 -14.24
CA HIS A 494 24.04 13.76 -15.31
C HIS A 494 23.39 12.45 -15.79
N GLN A 495 23.09 11.53 -14.87
CA GLN A 495 22.55 10.22 -15.22
C GLN A 495 21.13 10.33 -15.81
N PHE A 496 20.23 11.05 -15.13
CA PHE A 496 18.80 11.02 -15.47
C PHE A 496 18.42 11.80 -16.72
N ARG A 497 19.30 12.68 -17.21
CA ARG A 497 19.13 13.35 -18.51
C ARG A 497 19.12 12.36 -19.68
N THR A 498 19.78 11.22 -19.53
CA THR A 498 19.84 10.16 -20.55
C THR A 498 18.84 9.03 -20.28
N ILE A 499 18.51 8.79 -19.01
CA ILE A 499 17.57 7.72 -18.61
C ILE A 499 16.13 8.08 -18.96
N PHE A 500 15.72 9.33 -18.70
CA PHE A 500 14.37 9.80 -18.99
C PHE A 500 14.23 10.17 -20.47
N PRO A 501 13.02 10.06 -21.05
CA PRO A 501 12.75 10.49 -22.41
C PRO A 501 12.96 12.00 -22.59
N GLN A 502 13.23 12.43 -23.83
CA GLN A 502 13.47 13.85 -24.14
C GLN A 502 12.18 14.67 -24.20
N LEU A 503 11.05 14.04 -24.52
CA LEU A 503 9.75 14.68 -24.67
C LEU A 503 8.73 14.03 -23.73
N ASP A 504 7.85 14.86 -23.19
CA ASP A 504 6.66 14.41 -22.47
C ASP A 504 5.67 13.77 -23.46
N ASP A 505 5.06 12.66 -23.05
CA ASP A 505 3.93 12.07 -23.77
C ASP A 505 2.86 11.60 -22.79
N MET A 506 1.64 12.12 -22.96
CA MET A 506 0.52 11.89 -22.05
C MET A 506 0.00 10.46 -22.11
N GLU A 507 0.01 9.83 -23.29
CA GLU A 507 -0.61 8.52 -23.50
C GLU A 507 0.28 7.38 -23.01
N SER A 508 1.58 7.42 -23.33
CA SER A 508 2.57 6.47 -22.83
C SER A 508 3.05 6.78 -21.41
N GLY A 509 2.72 7.96 -20.87
CA GLY A 509 3.19 8.41 -19.55
C GLY A 509 4.70 8.68 -19.53
N ALA A 510 5.28 9.04 -20.67
CA ALA A 510 6.64 9.53 -20.79
C ALA A 510 6.74 10.91 -20.14
N VAL A 511 7.75 11.10 -19.28
CA VAL A 511 8.01 12.35 -18.57
C VAL A 511 9.46 12.72 -18.83
N SER A 512 9.69 13.95 -19.24
CA SER A 512 11.01 14.52 -19.47
C SER A 512 11.71 14.92 -18.18
N PHE A 513 13.03 14.79 -18.17
CA PHE A 513 13.83 15.10 -16.99
C PHE A 513 13.97 16.62 -16.77
N HIS A 514 13.67 17.06 -15.55
CA HIS A 514 13.83 18.45 -15.12
C HIS A 514 14.99 18.56 -14.12
N PRO A 515 16.13 19.19 -14.50
CA PRO A 515 17.32 19.22 -13.66
C PRO A 515 17.15 20.14 -12.44
N SER A 516 17.75 19.73 -11.33
CA SER A 516 17.77 20.52 -10.08
C SER A 516 19.06 21.33 -9.95
N THR A 517 19.02 22.45 -9.23
CA THR A 517 20.18 23.26 -8.87
C THR A 517 20.47 23.03 -7.38
N ASN A 518 21.69 22.62 -7.06
CA ASN A 518 22.10 22.41 -5.67
C ASN A 518 22.10 23.73 -4.89
N VAL A 519 21.62 23.69 -3.64
CA VAL A 519 21.73 24.80 -2.67
C VAL A 519 22.77 24.45 -1.60
N LEU A 520 22.89 23.18 -1.26
CA LEU A 520 23.88 22.67 -0.31
C LEU A 520 25.21 22.39 -1.05
N PRO A 521 26.35 22.89 -0.54
CA PRO A 521 27.65 22.64 -1.17
C PRO A 521 28.04 21.15 -1.09
N ALA A 522 29.05 20.77 -1.87
CA ALA A 522 29.71 19.49 -1.68
C ALA A 522 30.42 19.44 -0.32
N ASP A 523 30.43 18.27 0.29
CA ASP A 523 31.10 17.96 1.57
C ASP A 523 32.10 16.83 1.31
N GLY A 524 33.20 16.76 2.05
CA GLY A 524 34.16 15.65 1.97
C GLY A 524 33.57 14.28 2.36
N ASN A 525 32.39 14.29 2.97
CA ASN A 525 31.60 13.11 3.33
C ASN A 525 30.43 12.83 2.36
N SER A 526 30.48 13.39 1.15
CA SER A 526 29.47 13.22 0.11
C SER A 526 30.04 12.54 -1.13
N TYR A 527 29.48 11.38 -1.51
CA TYR A 527 29.99 10.55 -2.60
C TYR A 527 28.93 9.58 -3.11
N VAL A 528 29.16 9.08 -4.34
CA VAL A 528 28.44 7.97 -4.95
C VAL A 528 29.43 6.84 -5.18
N ILE A 529 29.10 5.63 -4.73
CA ILE A 529 29.94 4.43 -4.92
C ILE A 529 29.10 3.36 -5.62
N ALA A 530 29.57 2.91 -6.78
CA ALA A 530 28.99 1.80 -7.52
C ALA A 530 29.93 0.58 -7.49
N GLN A 531 29.41 -0.56 -7.04
CA GLN A 531 30.18 -1.80 -6.86
C GLN A 531 29.47 -2.99 -7.46
N GLN A 532 30.25 -3.86 -8.09
CA GLN A 532 29.78 -5.08 -8.70
C GLN A 532 30.41 -6.30 -8.01
N PHE A 533 29.55 -7.29 -7.76
CA PHE A 533 29.86 -8.52 -7.06
C PHE A 533 29.54 -9.74 -7.95
N PRO A 534 30.24 -10.87 -7.76
CA PRO A 534 30.00 -12.08 -8.55
C PRO A 534 28.63 -12.73 -8.35
N ASP A 535 28.08 -12.63 -7.13
CA ASP A 535 26.81 -13.25 -6.76
C ASP A 535 26.08 -12.48 -5.64
N ARG A 536 24.82 -12.84 -5.39
CA ARG A 536 23.96 -12.20 -4.38
C ARG A 536 24.45 -12.38 -2.95
N GLN A 537 25.15 -13.48 -2.66
CA GLN A 537 25.61 -13.76 -1.31
C GLN A 537 26.80 -12.86 -0.96
N GLN A 538 27.74 -12.68 -1.90
CA GLN A 538 28.86 -11.76 -1.78
C GLN A 538 28.38 -10.30 -1.74
N GLU A 539 27.39 -9.94 -2.56
CA GLU A 539 26.73 -8.63 -2.49
C GLU A 539 26.13 -8.38 -1.11
N ALA A 540 25.39 -9.34 -0.55
CA ALA A 540 24.79 -9.20 0.76
C ALA A 540 25.87 -9.06 1.85
N GLN A 541 26.95 -9.83 1.81
CA GLN A 541 28.07 -9.71 2.76
C GLN A 541 28.77 -8.34 2.68
N ALA A 542 29.05 -7.86 1.47
CA ALA A 542 29.64 -6.54 1.26
C ALA A 542 28.71 -5.43 1.75
N LEU A 543 27.40 -5.59 1.57
CA LEU A 543 26.39 -4.64 2.06
C LEU A 543 26.45 -4.55 3.58
N ILE A 544 26.54 -5.68 4.28
CA ILE A 544 26.65 -5.68 5.75
C ILE A 544 27.94 -5.00 6.21
N LYS A 545 29.07 -5.28 5.57
CA LYS A 545 30.35 -4.59 5.85
C LYS A 545 30.22 -3.07 5.66
N CYS A 546 29.57 -2.64 4.58
CA CYS A 546 29.30 -1.25 4.28
C CYS A 546 28.41 -0.61 5.38
N VAL A 547 27.33 -1.29 5.77
CA VAL A 547 26.43 -0.83 6.85
C VAL A 547 27.18 -0.65 8.16
N VAL A 548 28.02 -1.61 8.56
CA VAL A 548 28.81 -1.52 9.79
C VAL A 548 29.78 -0.35 9.72
N ALA A 549 30.53 -0.23 8.63
CA ALA A 549 31.46 0.88 8.42
C ALA A 549 30.76 2.25 8.45
N GLU A 550 29.56 2.36 7.87
CA GLU A 550 28.77 3.60 7.87
C GLU A 550 28.21 3.95 9.24
N LEU A 551 27.75 2.95 10.01
CA LEU A 551 27.27 3.15 11.38
C LEU A 551 28.40 3.62 12.31
N GLU A 552 29.61 3.09 12.12
CA GLU A 552 30.81 3.47 12.88
C GLU A 552 31.35 4.86 12.48
N ALA A 553 31.51 5.11 11.17
CA ALA A 553 32.07 6.36 10.67
C ALA A 553 31.14 7.56 10.85
N ASN A 554 29.82 7.35 10.88
CA ASN A 554 28.84 8.43 10.91
C ASN A 554 27.78 8.25 12.01
N PRO A 555 28.11 8.41 13.31
CA PRO A 555 27.23 8.08 14.44
C PRO A 555 25.94 8.90 14.56
N ASN A 556 25.74 9.94 13.75
CA ASN A 556 24.52 10.77 13.71
C ASN A 556 23.73 10.67 12.40
N SER A 557 24.18 9.83 11.45
CA SER A 557 23.51 9.65 10.16
C SER A 557 22.52 8.50 10.11
N ASP A 558 21.36 8.75 9.52
CA ASP A 558 20.40 7.69 9.18
C ASP A 558 20.78 6.98 7.89
N ILE A 559 20.66 5.66 7.88
CA ILE A 559 21.04 4.79 6.76
C ILE A 559 19.81 4.03 6.29
N ALA A 560 19.57 3.97 4.98
CA ALA A 560 18.49 3.17 4.42
C ALA A 560 18.99 2.14 3.41
N ILE A 561 18.55 0.89 3.58
CA ILE A 561 18.63 -0.15 2.56
C ILE A 561 17.28 -0.15 1.82
N LEU A 562 17.30 0.24 0.54
CA LEU A 562 16.08 0.31 -0.28
C LEU A 562 16.10 -0.78 -1.35
N VAL A 563 15.10 -1.66 -1.30
CA VAL A 563 14.90 -2.72 -2.28
C VAL A 563 13.71 -2.46 -3.19
N ARG A 564 13.72 -3.03 -4.39
CA ARG A 564 12.56 -3.02 -5.29
C ARG A 564 11.47 -3.98 -4.77
N SER A 565 11.87 -5.16 -4.32
CA SER A 565 10.98 -6.21 -3.83
C SER A 565 11.51 -6.84 -2.54
N ARG A 566 10.61 -7.19 -1.61
CA ARG A 566 10.95 -7.82 -0.33
C ARG A 566 11.72 -9.13 -0.47
N ASN A 567 11.56 -9.85 -1.59
CA ASN A 567 12.30 -11.09 -1.83
C ASN A 567 13.82 -10.89 -1.83
N GLN A 568 14.29 -9.68 -2.18
CA GLN A 568 15.71 -9.32 -2.16
C GLN A 568 16.27 -9.20 -0.73
N LEU A 569 15.41 -9.07 0.28
CA LEU A 569 15.83 -8.91 1.67
C LEU A 569 16.16 -10.22 2.37
N THR A 570 15.81 -11.38 1.80
CA THR A 570 15.92 -12.67 2.50
C THR A 570 17.33 -12.92 3.04
N ASP A 571 18.34 -12.81 2.18
CA ASP A 571 19.75 -13.06 2.54
C ASP A 571 20.32 -11.93 3.40
N ILE A 572 19.98 -10.67 3.08
CA ILE A 572 20.41 -9.47 3.82
C ILE A 572 19.91 -9.52 5.27
N MET A 573 18.66 -9.92 5.48
CA MET A 573 18.04 -9.98 6.81
C MET A 573 18.61 -11.10 7.66
N GLN A 574 18.92 -12.25 7.05
CA GLN A 574 19.61 -13.32 7.74
C GLN A 574 20.96 -12.83 8.28
N LEU A 575 21.77 -12.17 7.45
CA LEU A 575 23.08 -11.68 7.86
C LEU A 575 23.01 -10.56 8.90
N LEU A 576 22.05 -9.63 8.80
CA LEU A 576 21.85 -8.59 9.83
C LEU A 576 21.56 -9.20 11.20
N ARG A 577 20.80 -10.31 11.24
CA ARG A 577 20.48 -11.03 12.48
C ARG A 577 21.68 -11.80 13.02
N GLU A 578 22.41 -12.51 12.17
CA GLU A 578 23.61 -13.24 12.54
C GLU A 578 24.68 -12.32 13.17
N GLN A 579 24.82 -11.11 12.64
CA GLN A 579 25.74 -10.08 13.15
C GLN A 579 25.13 -9.20 14.26
N GLN A 580 23.90 -9.48 14.70
CA GLN A 580 23.18 -8.73 15.75
C GLN A 580 23.08 -7.22 15.49
N ILE A 581 22.99 -6.82 14.22
CA ILE A 581 22.84 -5.41 13.84
C ILE A 581 21.38 -5.01 13.99
N SER A 582 21.13 -4.06 14.89
CA SER A 582 19.79 -3.50 15.10
C SER A 582 19.31 -2.76 13.84
N PHE A 583 18.13 -3.10 13.35
CA PHE A 583 17.49 -2.41 12.23
C PHE A 583 16.03 -2.11 12.52
N GLN A 584 15.51 -1.06 11.89
CA GLN A 584 14.10 -0.75 11.82
C GLN A 584 13.60 -1.16 10.44
N GLY A 585 12.53 -1.93 10.38
CA GLY A 585 11.84 -2.03 9.10
C GLY A 585 10.44 -2.55 9.22
N VAL A 586 9.65 -2.22 8.20
CA VAL A 586 8.21 -2.36 8.21
C VAL A 586 7.85 -3.65 7.49
N GLU A 587 7.10 -4.53 8.16
CA GLU A 587 6.62 -5.79 7.58
C GLU A 587 7.76 -6.68 7.07
N ILE A 588 8.69 -7.01 7.95
CA ILE A 588 9.89 -7.79 7.59
C ILE A 588 9.75 -9.26 7.98
N GLU A 589 9.36 -9.55 9.22
CA GLU A 589 9.27 -10.92 9.70
C GLU A 589 7.84 -11.43 9.67
N LEU A 590 7.59 -12.40 8.79
CA LEU A 590 6.30 -13.09 8.72
C LEU A 590 6.05 -13.86 10.02
N LEU A 591 4.87 -13.63 10.61
CA LEU A 591 4.45 -14.32 11.83
C LEU A 591 4.49 -15.85 11.65
N ALA A 592 4.10 -16.35 10.47
CA ALA A 592 4.13 -17.78 10.16
C ALA A 592 5.52 -18.41 10.16
N ARG A 593 6.61 -17.62 10.12
CA ARG A 593 7.99 -18.13 10.23
C ARG A 593 8.49 -18.19 11.67
N LEU A 594 7.82 -17.53 12.62
CA LEU A 594 8.21 -17.52 14.02
C LEU A 594 7.96 -18.89 14.68
N PRO A 595 8.96 -19.52 15.33
CA PRO A 595 8.82 -20.85 15.90
C PRO A 595 7.65 -20.99 16.88
N HIS A 596 7.52 -20.05 17.83
CA HIS A 596 6.45 -20.06 18.83
C HIS A 596 5.04 -19.98 18.23
N LEU A 597 4.86 -19.23 17.13
CA LEU A 597 3.57 -19.16 16.44
C LEU A 597 3.29 -20.39 15.56
N ARG A 598 4.33 -21.05 15.03
CA ARG A 598 4.16 -22.34 14.34
C ARG A 598 3.76 -23.45 15.30
N ASP A 599 4.32 -23.43 16.50
CA ASP A 599 3.95 -24.38 17.57
C ASP A 599 2.51 -24.15 18.03
N LEU A 600 2.15 -22.88 18.24
CA LEU A 600 0.78 -22.50 18.56
C LEU A 600 -0.20 -22.86 17.42
N TRP A 601 0.19 -22.65 16.17
CA TRP A 601 -0.60 -23.08 15.02
C TRP A 601 -0.76 -24.60 14.95
N SER A 602 0.26 -25.36 15.36
CA SER A 602 0.18 -26.83 15.44
C SER A 602 -0.78 -27.28 16.53
N LEU A 603 -0.82 -26.58 17.68
CA LEU A 603 -1.83 -26.77 18.73
C LEU A 603 -3.24 -26.52 18.17
N THR A 604 -3.46 -25.38 17.52
CA THR A 604 -4.75 -25.04 16.89
C THR A 604 -5.20 -26.10 15.90
N GLN A 605 -4.29 -26.59 15.05
CA GLN A 605 -4.57 -27.67 14.10
C GLN A 605 -4.94 -28.99 14.77
N ALA A 606 -4.21 -29.38 15.83
CA ALA A 606 -4.43 -30.62 16.56
C ALA A 606 -5.81 -30.64 17.24
N LEU A 607 -6.21 -29.51 17.84
CA LEU A 607 -7.50 -29.33 18.52
C LEU A 607 -8.68 -29.27 17.52
N LEU A 608 -8.52 -28.56 16.40
CA LEU A 608 -9.55 -28.50 15.36
C LEU A 608 -9.76 -29.83 14.66
N ARG A 609 -8.66 -30.51 14.32
CA ARG A 609 -8.63 -31.76 13.55
C ARG A 609 -7.84 -32.83 14.31
N PRO A 610 -8.45 -33.53 15.29
CA PRO A 610 -7.78 -34.57 16.07
C PRO A 610 -7.18 -35.73 15.23
N ALA A 611 -7.65 -35.91 13.99
CA ALA A 611 -7.10 -36.88 13.05
C ALA A 611 -5.80 -36.42 12.35
N ASN A 612 -5.43 -35.14 12.42
CA ASN A 612 -4.24 -34.59 11.78
C ASN A 612 -2.96 -35.04 12.51
N ARG A 613 -2.42 -36.18 12.09
CA ARG A 613 -1.23 -36.80 12.70
C ARG A 613 -0.01 -35.86 12.72
N LEU A 614 0.20 -35.07 11.67
CA LEU A 614 1.36 -34.18 11.57
C LEU A 614 1.29 -33.06 12.61
N ALA A 615 0.12 -32.44 12.79
CA ALA A 615 -0.07 -31.39 13.80
C ALA A 615 0.19 -31.89 15.22
N TRP A 616 -0.29 -33.10 15.55
CA TRP A 616 -0.01 -33.73 16.83
C TRP A 616 1.48 -34.02 17.04
N LEU A 617 2.17 -34.55 16.03
CA LEU A 617 3.62 -34.81 16.13
C LEU A 617 4.43 -33.51 16.26
N ALA A 618 4.05 -32.45 15.54
CA ALA A 618 4.67 -31.13 15.67
C ALA A 618 4.47 -30.56 17.08
N LEU A 619 3.25 -30.64 17.62
CA LEU A 619 2.93 -30.21 18.99
C LEU A 619 3.72 -31.00 20.04
N LEU A 620 3.84 -32.33 19.89
CA LEU A 620 4.60 -33.16 20.82
C LEU A 620 6.12 -32.89 20.75
N ARG A 621 6.62 -32.42 19.60
CA ARG A 621 8.03 -32.02 19.44
C ARG A 621 8.31 -30.59 19.91
N SER A 622 7.29 -29.75 20.02
CA SER A 622 7.42 -28.35 20.42
C SER A 622 7.91 -28.22 21.86
N PRO A 623 8.40 -27.04 22.27
CA PRO A 623 8.83 -26.80 23.65
C PRO A 623 7.77 -27.06 24.72
N CYS A 624 6.49 -27.01 24.36
CA CYS A 624 5.37 -27.30 25.27
C CYS A 624 5.41 -28.75 25.77
N ALA A 625 5.87 -29.69 24.94
CA ALA A 625 5.93 -31.11 25.28
C ALA A 625 7.38 -31.62 25.37
N GLY A 626 8.19 -31.34 24.36
CA GLY A 626 9.62 -31.62 24.34
C GLY A 626 9.99 -33.09 24.19
N LEU A 627 9.20 -33.88 23.44
CA LEU A 627 9.51 -35.30 23.21
C LEU A 627 10.70 -35.47 22.26
N SER A 628 11.49 -36.52 22.51
CA SER A 628 12.60 -36.90 21.64
C SER A 628 12.10 -37.45 20.30
N LEU A 629 12.94 -37.41 19.25
CA LEU A 629 12.61 -38.03 17.96
C LEU A 629 12.39 -39.54 18.08
N ALA A 630 13.09 -40.21 19.01
CA ALA A 630 12.92 -41.63 19.28
C ALA A 630 11.52 -41.93 19.85
N ASP A 631 11.07 -41.17 20.86
CA ASP A 631 9.75 -41.33 21.45
C ASP A 631 8.63 -40.99 20.45
N LEU A 632 8.80 -39.92 19.66
CA LEU A 632 7.86 -39.55 18.61
C LEU A 632 7.73 -40.63 17.53
N HIS A 633 8.85 -41.26 17.15
CA HIS A 633 8.84 -42.36 16.18
C HIS A 633 8.04 -43.56 16.69
N LEU A 634 8.17 -43.89 17.99
CA LEU A 634 7.39 -44.96 18.62
C LEU A 634 5.89 -44.62 18.66
N LEU A 635 5.54 -43.40 19.08
CA LEU A 635 4.16 -42.90 19.08
C LEU A 635 3.53 -42.91 17.68
N ALA A 636 4.28 -42.45 16.67
CA ALA A 636 3.82 -42.43 15.30
C ALA A 636 3.59 -43.85 14.74
N ASN A 637 4.40 -44.83 15.13
CA ASN A 637 4.33 -46.18 14.59
C ASN A 637 3.45 -47.15 15.38
N PHE A 638 2.96 -46.78 16.57
CA PHE A 638 2.08 -47.62 17.39
C PHE A 638 0.85 -48.10 16.61
N ASP A 639 0.15 -47.18 15.93
CA ASP A 639 -0.90 -47.52 14.96
C ASP A 639 -0.90 -46.48 13.83
N LYS A 640 -0.48 -46.90 12.64
CA LYS A 640 -0.40 -46.03 11.45
C LYS A 640 -1.77 -45.67 10.88
N LYS A 641 -2.81 -46.45 11.18
CA LYS A 641 -4.17 -46.25 10.64
C LYS A 641 -5.03 -45.36 11.54
N LYS A 642 -4.63 -45.14 12.80
CA LYS A 642 -5.36 -44.28 13.75
C LYS A 642 -4.68 -42.93 13.95
N SER A 643 -5.28 -42.05 14.75
CA SER A 643 -4.70 -40.74 15.08
C SER A 643 -3.60 -40.86 16.14
N ILE A 644 -2.73 -39.85 16.23
CA ILE A 644 -1.76 -39.75 17.33
C ILE A 644 -2.48 -39.57 18.67
N TYR A 645 -3.62 -38.88 18.68
CA TYR A 645 -4.49 -38.79 19.87
C TYR A 645 -4.90 -40.18 20.41
N HIS A 646 -5.18 -41.16 19.54
CA HIS A 646 -5.42 -42.54 19.97
C HIS A 646 -4.16 -43.22 20.53
N ALA A 647 -2.98 -42.96 19.97
CA ALA A 647 -1.74 -43.49 20.53
C ALA A 647 -1.48 -42.91 21.95
N LEU A 648 -1.78 -41.62 22.15
CA LEU A 648 -1.68 -40.96 23.44
C LEU A 648 -2.68 -41.50 24.49
N SER A 649 -3.84 -42.01 24.08
CA SER A 649 -4.77 -42.67 25.02
C SER A 649 -4.35 -44.11 25.39
N GLN A 650 -3.31 -44.64 24.74
CA GLN A 650 -2.83 -46.01 24.91
C GLN A 650 -1.33 -46.05 25.25
N LEU A 651 -0.81 -45.01 25.91
CA LEU A 651 0.63 -44.86 26.20
C LEU A 651 1.25 -46.07 26.90
N ASP A 652 0.51 -46.71 27.81
CA ASP A 652 1.00 -47.88 28.56
C ASP A 652 1.19 -49.12 27.66
N ASN A 653 0.53 -49.17 26.51
CA ASN A 653 0.65 -50.24 25.52
C ASN A 653 1.80 -50.00 24.52
N ILE A 654 2.47 -48.85 24.58
CA ILE A 654 3.60 -48.52 23.71
C ILE A 654 4.89 -49.03 24.35
N VAL A 655 5.41 -50.11 23.77
CA VAL A 655 6.66 -50.76 24.20
C VAL A 655 7.85 -49.84 23.90
N SER A 656 8.80 -49.75 24.83
CA SER A 656 10.06 -48.99 24.71
C SER A 656 9.95 -47.45 24.70
N LEU A 657 8.78 -46.88 24.99
CA LEU A 657 8.67 -45.43 25.22
C LEU A 657 9.42 -45.05 26.50
N SER A 658 10.26 -44.00 26.45
CA SER A 658 11.03 -43.60 27.62
C SER A 658 10.13 -43.13 28.78
N GLU A 659 10.59 -43.24 30.03
CA GLU A 659 9.82 -42.78 31.20
C GLU A 659 9.58 -41.26 31.17
N GLU A 660 10.57 -40.50 30.68
CA GLU A 660 10.41 -39.07 30.42
C GLU A 660 9.36 -38.81 29.32
N GLY A 661 9.42 -39.55 28.21
CA GLY A 661 8.47 -39.46 27.11
C GLY A 661 7.04 -39.80 27.53
N ARG A 662 6.87 -40.84 28.36
CA ARG A 662 5.58 -41.23 28.96
C ARG A 662 5.00 -40.13 29.83
N THR A 663 5.81 -39.54 30.71
CA THR A 663 5.38 -38.47 31.62
C THR A 663 4.89 -37.26 30.84
N ARG A 664 5.70 -36.77 29.88
CA ARG A 664 5.36 -35.61 29.03
C ARG A 664 4.14 -35.90 28.15
N ALA A 665 4.08 -37.06 27.51
CA ALA A 665 2.96 -37.44 26.65
C ALA A 665 1.65 -37.57 27.44
N ARG A 666 1.70 -38.12 28.65
CA ARG A 666 0.53 -38.25 29.53
C ARG A 666 0.01 -36.88 29.98
N PHE A 667 0.89 -35.97 30.38
CA PHE A 667 0.52 -34.60 30.71
C PHE A 667 -0.18 -33.89 29.54
N VAL A 668 0.44 -33.91 28.36
CA VAL A 668 -0.12 -33.28 27.15
C VAL A 668 -1.46 -33.90 26.76
N TYR A 669 -1.59 -35.23 26.87
CA TYR A 669 -2.85 -35.93 26.61
C TYR A 669 -3.96 -35.46 27.56
N THR A 670 -3.70 -35.36 28.86
CA THR A 670 -4.68 -34.92 29.85
C THR A 670 -5.16 -33.50 29.57
N VAL A 671 -4.24 -32.56 29.32
CA VAL A 671 -4.58 -31.16 28.98
C VAL A 671 -5.45 -31.09 27.72
N LEU A 672 -5.05 -31.79 26.66
CA LEU A 672 -5.76 -31.71 25.38
C LEU A 672 -7.07 -32.50 25.38
N GLN A 673 -7.19 -33.55 26.18
CA GLN A 673 -8.45 -34.26 26.40
C GLN A 673 -9.47 -33.34 27.07
N GLU A 674 -9.06 -32.57 28.07
CA GLU A 674 -9.89 -31.56 28.73
C GLU A 674 -10.29 -30.45 27.75
N ALA A 675 -9.31 -29.91 27.01
CA ALA A 675 -9.58 -28.90 25.98
C ALA A 675 -10.60 -29.40 24.95
N LEU A 676 -10.49 -30.64 24.46
CA LEU A 676 -11.45 -31.22 23.52
C LEU A 676 -12.83 -31.44 24.15
N ALA A 677 -12.92 -31.74 25.45
CA ALA A 677 -14.19 -31.87 26.17
C ALA A 677 -14.89 -30.52 26.36
N CYS A 678 -14.12 -29.42 26.49
CA CYS A 678 -14.62 -28.06 26.62
C CYS A 678 -14.80 -27.33 25.27
N ARG A 679 -14.69 -28.05 24.15
CA ARG A 679 -14.87 -27.48 22.81
C ARG A 679 -16.25 -26.84 22.69
N HIS A 680 -16.29 -25.62 22.13
CA HIS A 680 -17.50 -24.79 21.98
C HIS A 680 -18.10 -24.23 23.28
N GLN A 681 -17.40 -24.31 24.41
CA GLN A 681 -17.86 -23.71 25.68
C GLN A 681 -17.28 -22.30 25.95
N GLN A 682 -16.34 -21.85 25.11
CA GLN A 682 -15.66 -20.55 25.18
C GLN A 682 -15.45 -20.00 23.77
N SER A 683 -15.01 -18.74 23.67
CA SER A 683 -14.53 -18.19 22.39
C SER A 683 -13.39 -19.03 21.82
N PHE A 684 -13.26 -19.03 20.50
CA PHE A 684 -12.27 -19.87 19.83
C PHE A 684 -10.83 -19.49 20.21
N SER A 685 -10.50 -18.19 20.25
CA SER A 685 -9.21 -17.70 20.78
C SER A 685 -9.00 -18.08 22.23
N GLY A 686 -10.01 -17.91 23.09
CA GLY A 686 -9.95 -18.24 24.51
C GLY A 686 -9.65 -19.73 24.75
N TRP A 687 -10.30 -20.61 23.99
CA TRP A 687 -10.08 -22.05 24.04
C TRP A 687 -8.62 -22.44 23.72
N ILE A 688 -8.06 -21.87 22.64
CA ILE A 688 -6.68 -22.12 22.25
C ILE A 688 -5.69 -21.50 23.25
N ALA A 689 -5.93 -20.26 23.67
CA ALA A 689 -5.07 -19.55 24.62
C ALA A 689 -5.03 -20.24 25.99
N GLN A 690 -6.18 -20.72 26.49
CA GLN A 690 -6.24 -21.50 27.72
C GLN A 690 -5.48 -22.81 27.59
N SER A 691 -5.69 -23.54 26.48
CA SER A 691 -4.96 -24.80 26.20
C SER A 691 -3.45 -24.56 26.15
N PHE A 692 -3.00 -23.47 25.52
CA PHE A 692 -1.59 -23.10 25.44
C PHE A 692 -1.00 -22.76 26.82
N ARG A 693 -1.74 -22.02 27.66
CA ARG A 693 -1.33 -21.70 29.04
C ARG A 693 -1.26 -22.95 29.93
N GLN A 694 -2.22 -23.87 29.82
CA GLN A 694 -2.19 -25.14 30.54
C GLN A 694 -1.00 -26.03 30.13
N LEU A 695 -0.52 -25.88 28.89
CA LEU A 695 0.72 -26.50 28.42
C LEU A 695 2.00 -25.74 28.83
N HIS A 696 1.89 -24.77 29.74
CA HIS A 696 2.97 -23.89 30.22
C HIS A 696 3.58 -23.01 29.13
N GLY A 697 2.84 -22.71 28.05
CA GLY A 697 3.32 -21.88 26.95
C GLY A 697 3.75 -20.47 27.37
N ASP A 698 3.07 -19.89 28.35
CA ASP A 698 3.41 -18.60 28.95
C ASP A 698 4.78 -18.59 29.64
N LYS A 699 5.18 -19.69 30.27
CA LYS A 699 6.49 -19.84 30.94
C LYS A 699 7.64 -20.12 29.99
N ILE A 700 7.33 -20.57 28.77
CA ILE A 700 8.33 -20.87 27.73
C ILE A 700 8.73 -19.61 26.97
N LEU A 701 7.77 -18.73 26.70
CA LEU A 701 7.96 -17.56 25.87
C LEU A 701 8.55 -16.38 26.64
N THR A 702 9.44 -15.65 25.99
CA THR A 702 9.91 -14.34 26.48
C THR A 702 8.77 -13.30 26.43
N ALA A 703 8.86 -12.23 27.22
CA ALA A 703 7.89 -11.12 27.19
C ALA A 703 7.68 -10.58 25.76
N THR A 704 8.74 -10.57 24.96
CA THR A 704 8.66 -10.10 23.57
C THR A 704 7.92 -11.09 22.68
N GLU A 705 8.14 -12.40 22.82
CA GLU A 705 7.42 -13.43 22.05
C GLU A 705 5.94 -13.50 22.43
N GLN A 706 5.61 -13.25 23.71
CA GLN A 706 4.23 -13.14 24.17
C GLN A 706 3.47 -12.02 23.44
N ALA A 707 4.12 -10.87 23.20
CA ALA A 707 3.50 -9.77 22.44
C ALA A 707 3.15 -10.16 20.98
N ASN A 708 3.88 -11.09 20.36
CA ASN A 708 3.55 -11.55 19.00
C ASN A 708 2.27 -12.40 18.97
N LEU A 709 1.85 -12.99 20.10
CA LEU A 709 0.65 -13.81 20.16
C LEU A 709 -0.61 -12.99 19.91
N GLU A 710 -0.62 -11.70 20.28
CA GLU A 710 -1.77 -10.81 20.13
C GLU A 710 -2.27 -10.75 18.67
N GLN A 711 -1.35 -10.62 17.71
CA GLN A 711 -1.72 -10.62 16.30
C GLN A 711 -2.29 -11.96 15.82
N PHE A 712 -1.83 -13.07 16.41
CA PHE A 712 -2.37 -14.39 16.12
C PHE A 712 -3.78 -14.57 16.69
N TRP A 713 -4.04 -14.07 17.90
CA TRP A 713 -5.37 -14.06 18.52
C TRP A 713 -6.36 -13.22 17.72
N LEU A 714 -5.97 -11.99 17.36
CA LEU A 714 -6.77 -11.11 16.49
C LEU A 714 -7.10 -11.77 15.15
N LEU A 715 -6.12 -12.46 14.55
CA LEU A 715 -6.35 -13.21 13.31
C LEU A 715 -7.38 -14.33 13.50
N ILE A 716 -7.24 -15.09 14.59
CA ILE A 716 -8.16 -16.17 14.93
C ILE A 716 -9.58 -15.62 15.09
N ASP A 717 -9.78 -14.61 15.94
CA ASP A 717 -11.11 -14.07 16.22
C ASP A 717 -11.77 -13.53 14.94
N ARG A 718 -10.99 -12.82 14.11
CA ARG A 718 -11.42 -12.33 12.79
C ARG A 718 -11.82 -13.44 11.82
N CYS A 719 -11.24 -14.64 11.94
CA CYS A 719 -11.56 -15.78 11.08
C CYS A 719 -12.61 -16.73 11.68
N THR A 720 -13.01 -16.51 12.94
CA THR A 720 -13.99 -17.34 13.66
C THR A 720 -15.14 -16.53 14.28
N PRO A 721 -15.84 -15.65 13.54
CA PRO A 721 -16.91 -14.84 14.11
C PRO A 721 -18.05 -15.68 14.71
N ASN A 722 -18.27 -16.90 14.20
CA ASN A 722 -19.29 -17.84 14.71
C ASN A 722 -18.69 -19.01 15.52
N GLY A 723 -17.46 -18.86 16.05
CA GLY A 723 -16.78 -19.93 16.82
C GLY A 723 -16.36 -21.15 15.98
N GLN A 724 -16.44 -21.06 14.66
CA GLN A 724 -15.96 -22.05 13.70
C GLN A 724 -15.02 -21.36 12.69
N LEU A 725 -14.01 -22.08 12.21
CA LEU A 725 -13.13 -21.67 11.11
C LEU A 725 -13.76 -22.16 9.80
N PRO A 726 -14.49 -21.32 9.03
CA PRO A 726 -15.25 -21.78 7.87
C PRO A 726 -14.36 -22.05 6.65
N GLU A 727 -13.28 -21.27 6.48
CA GLU A 727 -12.34 -21.41 5.36
C GLU A 727 -10.89 -21.54 5.87
N TRP A 728 -10.36 -22.77 5.89
CA TRP A 728 -9.00 -23.09 6.35
C TRP A 728 -7.91 -22.40 5.53
N ASP A 729 -8.05 -22.44 4.21
CA ASP A 729 -7.06 -21.90 3.29
C ASP A 729 -6.97 -20.38 3.42
N TYR A 730 -8.09 -19.73 3.71
CA TYR A 730 -8.12 -18.29 3.98
C TYR A 730 -7.29 -17.95 5.23
N PHE A 731 -7.52 -18.62 6.37
CA PHE A 731 -6.74 -18.36 7.58
C PHE A 731 -5.26 -18.59 7.33
N ASN A 732 -4.92 -19.70 6.67
CA ASN A 732 -3.52 -20.02 6.38
C ASN A 732 -2.88 -18.97 5.48
N ASN A 733 -3.59 -18.47 4.46
CA ASN A 733 -3.09 -17.39 3.60
C ASN A 733 -2.86 -16.10 4.38
N GLU A 734 -3.81 -15.70 5.23
CA GLU A 734 -3.66 -14.50 6.06
C GLU A 734 -2.55 -14.63 7.10
N PHE A 735 -2.46 -15.77 7.77
CA PHE A 735 -1.38 -16.04 8.72
C PHE A 735 0.00 -15.96 8.06
N ASN A 736 0.12 -16.45 6.81
CA ASN A 736 1.33 -16.35 6.00
C ASN A 736 1.59 -14.94 5.43
N ARG A 737 0.68 -13.98 5.62
CA ARG A 737 0.80 -12.58 5.19
C ARG A 737 1.05 -11.61 6.35
N LEU A 738 0.70 -11.98 7.58
CA LEU A 738 0.92 -11.11 8.74
C LEU A 738 2.40 -11.00 9.10
N TYR A 739 2.79 -9.82 9.53
CA TYR A 739 4.15 -9.51 9.94
C TYR A 739 4.18 -9.06 11.40
N SER A 740 5.26 -9.40 12.11
CA SER A 740 5.51 -8.89 13.45
C SER A 740 5.57 -7.36 13.44
N GLN A 741 4.84 -6.73 14.36
CA GLN A 741 4.70 -5.28 14.49
C GLN A 741 5.91 -4.57 15.13
N ARG A 742 7.01 -5.26 15.40
CA ARG A 742 8.12 -4.65 16.14
C ARG A 742 8.87 -3.62 15.30
N THR A 743 8.91 -2.39 15.79
CA THR A 743 9.93 -1.38 15.45
C THR A 743 10.85 -1.21 16.66
N SER A 744 12.03 -1.83 16.62
CA SER A 744 13.11 -1.36 17.49
C SER A 744 13.59 -0.01 16.92
N PRO A 745 13.69 1.06 17.72
CA PRO A 745 14.26 2.31 17.23
C PRO A 745 15.71 2.04 16.81
N SER A 746 15.98 2.15 15.52
CA SER A 746 17.30 2.00 14.93
C SER A 746 17.46 2.99 13.79
N ARG A 747 18.70 3.44 13.60
CA ARG A 747 19.13 4.33 12.51
C ARG A 747 19.26 3.62 11.16
N LEU A 748 19.31 2.30 11.18
CA LEU A 748 19.33 1.48 9.96
C LEU A 748 17.90 1.13 9.58
N HIS A 749 17.43 1.71 8.48
CA HIS A 749 16.10 1.46 7.96
C HIS A 749 16.13 0.49 6.79
N VAL A 750 15.27 -0.53 6.81
CA VAL A 750 15.13 -1.50 5.72
C VAL A 750 13.71 -1.46 5.19
N MET A 751 13.55 -1.11 3.91
CA MET A 751 12.23 -0.94 3.31
C MET A 751 12.24 -1.07 1.78
N THR A 752 11.05 -1.08 1.19
CA THR A 752 10.91 -0.98 -0.27
C THR A 752 11.01 0.47 -0.72
N ILE A 753 11.43 0.70 -1.97
CA ILE A 753 11.52 2.04 -2.56
C ILE A 753 10.18 2.79 -2.49
N HIS A 754 9.05 2.10 -2.73
CA HIS A 754 7.71 2.70 -2.60
C HIS A 754 7.46 3.28 -1.20
N LYS A 755 7.81 2.55 -0.14
CA LYS A 755 7.65 3.02 1.25
C LYS A 755 8.61 4.16 1.61
N SER A 756 9.70 4.34 0.86
CA SER A 756 10.65 5.43 1.07
C SER A 756 10.19 6.79 0.51
N LYS A 757 9.16 6.82 -0.34
CA LYS A 757 8.65 8.07 -0.92
C LYS A 757 8.21 9.04 0.19
N GLY A 758 8.65 10.28 0.09
CA GLY A 758 8.48 11.31 1.12
C GLY A 758 9.56 11.31 2.22
N LEU A 759 10.24 10.19 2.46
CA LEU A 759 11.35 10.09 3.41
C LEU A 759 12.67 10.57 2.78
N GLU A 760 13.70 10.70 3.62
CA GLU A 760 15.05 11.11 3.25
C GLU A 760 16.06 10.56 4.27
N PHE A 761 17.24 10.16 3.79
CA PHE A 761 18.27 9.51 4.61
C PHE A 761 19.64 10.08 4.27
N ASP A 762 20.55 10.15 5.24
CA ASP A 762 21.91 10.63 4.98
C ASP A 762 22.66 9.72 4.01
N CYS A 763 22.48 8.40 4.19
CA CYS A 763 23.03 7.35 3.35
C CYS A 763 21.91 6.45 2.80
N VAL A 764 21.98 6.12 1.51
CA VAL A 764 21.11 5.13 0.86
C VAL A 764 21.96 4.06 0.20
N ILE A 765 21.59 2.80 0.43
CA ILE A 765 22.20 1.62 -0.19
C ILE A 765 21.13 0.92 -1.05
N LEU A 766 21.42 0.77 -2.34
CA LEU A 766 20.55 0.12 -3.33
C LEU A 766 21.16 -1.22 -3.78
N PRO A 767 20.77 -2.36 -3.17
CA PRO A 767 21.20 -3.68 -3.64
C PRO A 767 20.35 -4.23 -4.78
N GLY A 768 20.93 -5.17 -5.50
CA GLY A 768 20.29 -6.02 -6.49
C GLY A 768 19.84 -5.25 -7.71
N LEU A 769 20.67 -4.34 -8.25
CA LEU A 769 20.31 -3.49 -9.38
C LEU A 769 19.98 -4.28 -10.66
N SER A 770 20.53 -5.48 -10.84
CA SER A 770 20.18 -6.45 -11.90
C SER A 770 18.94 -7.30 -11.61
N SER A 771 18.24 -7.09 -10.49
CA SER A 771 17.04 -7.84 -10.17
C SER A 771 15.85 -7.42 -11.03
N LYS A 772 15.23 -8.39 -11.71
CA LYS A 772 13.98 -8.18 -12.44
C LYS A 772 12.79 -8.12 -11.49
N ALA A 773 11.74 -7.40 -11.92
CA ALA A 773 10.43 -7.54 -11.28
C ALA A 773 9.93 -8.97 -11.42
N ARG A 774 9.08 -9.38 -10.48
CA ARG A 774 8.25 -10.57 -10.66
C ARG A 774 7.34 -10.32 -11.86
N ASN A 775 7.25 -11.28 -12.79
CA ASN A 775 6.24 -11.20 -13.85
C ASN A 775 4.87 -11.10 -13.19
N GLN A 776 4.10 -10.08 -13.55
CA GLN A 776 2.68 -10.03 -13.22
C GLN A 776 1.95 -11.04 -14.11
N ASP A 777 0.92 -11.69 -13.55
CA ASP A 777 0.04 -12.56 -14.31
C ASP A 777 -0.71 -11.76 -15.40
N ASN A 778 -1.08 -12.46 -16.49
CA ASN A 778 -1.72 -11.83 -17.63
C ASN A 778 -3.19 -11.50 -17.30
N PRO A 779 -3.60 -10.21 -17.28
CA PRO A 779 -4.96 -9.83 -16.91
C PRO A 779 -5.98 -10.36 -17.93
N LEU A 780 -7.21 -10.61 -17.47
CA LEU A 780 -8.30 -11.12 -18.32
C LEU A 780 -8.61 -10.18 -19.50
N LEU A 781 -8.50 -8.86 -19.30
CA LEU A 781 -8.76 -7.83 -20.30
C LEU A 781 -7.59 -6.85 -20.39
N ARG A 782 -7.32 -6.40 -21.62
CA ARG A 782 -6.52 -5.20 -21.91
C ARG A 782 -7.31 -4.26 -22.79
N TRP A 783 -7.10 -2.96 -22.66
CA TRP A 783 -7.78 -1.96 -23.48
C TRP A 783 -6.92 -0.74 -23.78
N LEU A 784 -7.29 -0.02 -24.84
CA LEU A 784 -6.69 1.24 -25.26
C LEU A 784 -7.79 2.23 -25.64
N LYS A 785 -7.69 3.46 -25.12
CA LYS A 785 -8.53 4.59 -25.53
C LYS A 785 -7.82 5.35 -26.64
N LEU A 786 -8.53 5.66 -27.73
CA LEU A 786 -8.02 6.52 -28.79
C LEU A 786 -8.95 7.73 -28.97
N PRO A 787 -8.41 8.95 -29.01
CA PRO A 787 -9.21 10.13 -29.30
C PRO A 787 -9.68 10.11 -30.77
N SER A 788 -10.99 10.11 -31.03
CA SER A 788 -11.53 10.28 -32.39
C SER A 788 -12.17 11.66 -32.57
N LYS A 789 -11.68 12.40 -33.57
CA LYS A 789 -12.18 13.75 -33.92
C LYS A 789 -13.64 13.77 -34.40
N LYS A 790 -14.23 12.62 -34.76
CA LYS A 790 -15.59 12.55 -35.35
C LYS A 790 -16.60 11.73 -34.52
N HIS A 791 -16.16 10.84 -33.64
CA HIS A 791 -17.03 9.85 -32.98
C HIS A 791 -16.86 9.76 -31.45
N GLY A 792 -16.23 10.74 -30.81
CA GLY A 792 -15.93 10.68 -29.37
C GLY A 792 -14.72 9.78 -29.06
N GLU A 793 -14.48 9.46 -27.79
CA GLU A 793 -13.42 8.53 -27.39
C GLU A 793 -13.79 7.10 -27.85
N LEU A 794 -12.98 6.50 -28.74
CA LEU A 794 -13.16 5.11 -29.16
C LEU A 794 -12.30 4.18 -28.31
N LEU A 795 -12.76 2.96 -28.05
CA LEU A 795 -12.08 1.99 -27.17
C LEU A 795 -11.79 0.66 -27.87
N LEU A 796 -10.53 0.23 -27.84
CA LEU A 796 -10.09 -1.08 -28.30
C LEU A 796 -9.92 -2.01 -27.10
N VAL A 797 -10.42 -3.25 -27.17
CA VAL A 797 -10.41 -4.19 -26.02
C VAL A 797 -10.05 -5.59 -26.49
N SER A 798 -9.16 -6.27 -25.76
CA SER A 798 -8.82 -7.67 -26.02
C SER A 798 -8.93 -8.52 -24.76
N PRO A 799 -9.57 -9.70 -24.85
CA PRO A 799 -9.43 -10.72 -23.82
C PRO A 799 -8.03 -11.34 -23.86
N VAL A 800 -7.66 -11.99 -22.74
CA VAL A 800 -6.47 -12.83 -22.62
C VAL A 800 -6.45 -13.89 -23.73
N LYS A 801 -5.28 -14.32 -24.17
CA LYS A 801 -5.16 -15.36 -25.20
C LYS A 801 -5.83 -16.67 -24.78
N ALA A 802 -6.39 -17.38 -25.76
CA ALA A 802 -6.97 -18.71 -25.56
C ALA A 802 -5.89 -19.68 -25.09
N ALA A 803 -6.24 -20.60 -24.18
CA ALA A 803 -5.28 -21.53 -23.57
C ALA A 803 -4.54 -22.42 -24.59
N HIS A 804 -5.18 -22.73 -25.73
CA HIS A 804 -4.61 -23.56 -26.80
C HIS A 804 -3.82 -22.76 -27.86
N ARG A 805 -3.79 -21.43 -27.78
CA ARG A 805 -3.04 -20.57 -28.72
C ARG A 805 -1.76 -20.06 -28.08
N GLU A 806 -0.66 -20.09 -28.84
CA GLU A 806 0.62 -19.54 -28.35
C GLU A 806 0.61 -18.00 -28.28
N GLN A 807 -0.06 -17.34 -29.24
CA GLN A 807 -0.05 -15.89 -29.43
C GLN A 807 -1.44 -15.31 -29.70
N CYS A 808 -1.64 -14.05 -29.32
CA CYS A 808 -2.79 -13.24 -29.66
C CYS A 808 -2.31 -11.81 -29.97
N LEU A 809 -2.09 -11.52 -31.26
CA LEU A 809 -1.40 -10.30 -31.70
C LEU A 809 -1.96 -9.01 -31.08
N LEU A 810 -3.29 -8.90 -30.97
CA LEU A 810 -3.92 -7.72 -30.37
C LEU A 810 -3.62 -7.63 -28.86
N TYR A 811 -3.82 -8.72 -28.11
CA TYR A 811 -3.54 -8.76 -26.69
C TYR A 811 -2.05 -8.52 -26.39
N ASP A 812 -1.18 -9.10 -27.21
CA ASP A 812 0.27 -8.97 -27.13
C ASP A 812 0.72 -7.54 -27.48
N TYR A 813 0.12 -6.91 -28.48
CA TYR A 813 0.34 -5.50 -28.84
C TYR A 813 -0.05 -4.56 -27.68
N LEU A 814 -1.25 -4.72 -27.12
CA LEU A 814 -1.66 -3.95 -25.94
C LEU A 814 -0.73 -4.19 -24.75
N GLY A 815 -0.24 -5.43 -24.58
CA GLY A 815 0.76 -5.77 -23.59
C GLY A 815 2.10 -5.07 -23.75
N LYS A 816 2.54 -4.87 -24.99
CA LYS A 816 3.77 -4.10 -25.29
C LYS A 816 3.61 -2.64 -24.87
N LEU A 817 2.44 -2.03 -25.12
CA LEU A 817 2.14 -0.67 -24.65
C LEU A 817 2.13 -0.59 -23.11
N ASP A 818 1.56 -1.60 -22.43
CA ASP A 818 1.61 -1.68 -20.97
C ASP A 818 3.04 -1.85 -20.44
N SER A 819 3.87 -2.62 -21.14
CA SER A 819 5.29 -2.82 -20.81
C SER A 819 6.10 -1.54 -21.00
N GLU A 820 5.79 -0.73 -22.02
CA GLU A 820 6.41 0.59 -22.25
C GLU A 820 6.11 1.53 -21.08
N LYS A 821 4.84 1.63 -20.66
CA LYS A 821 4.43 2.36 -19.45
C LYS A 821 5.15 1.87 -18.18
N ASN A 822 5.28 0.54 -18.02
CA ASN A 822 6.01 -0.06 -16.90
C ASN A 822 7.51 0.28 -16.92
N SER A 823 8.10 0.43 -18.11
CA SER A 823 9.50 0.85 -18.28
C SER A 823 9.69 2.30 -17.80
N TYR A 824 8.79 3.22 -18.18
CA TYR A 824 8.84 4.60 -17.69
C TYR A 824 8.62 4.69 -16.17
N GLU A 825 7.71 3.90 -15.61
CA GLU A 825 7.56 3.82 -14.14
C GLU A 825 8.83 3.26 -13.48
N LEU A 826 9.52 2.31 -14.11
CA LEU A 826 10.78 1.79 -13.58
C LEU A 826 11.88 2.85 -13.54
N GLN A 827 11.96 3.73 -14.55
CA GLN A 827 12.89 4.87 -14.55
C GLN A 827 12.59 5.83 -13.39
N ARG A 828 11.31 6.14 -13.17
CA ARG A 828 10.85 6.97 -12.04
C ARG A 828 11.09 6.30 -10.70
N LEU A 829 10.96 4.98 -10.61
CA LEU A 829 11.25 4.22 -9.38
C LEU A 829 12.74 4.31 -9.01
N LEU A 830 13.64 4.22 -10.00
CA LEU A 830 15.08 4.45 -9.78
C LEU A 830 15.34 5.90 -9.34
N TYR A 831 14.69 6.88 -9.97
CA TYR A 831 14.78 8.29 -9.60
C TYR A 831 14.37 8.53 -8.14
N VAL A 832 13.23 7.96 -7.72
CA VAL A 832 12.77 8.05 -6.33
C VAL A 832 13.81 7.45 -5.38
N ALA A 833 14.35 6.27 -5.70
CA ALA A 833 15.31 5.56 -4.86
C ALA A 833 16.58 6.38 -4.60
N VAL A 834 17.21 6.91 -5.65
CA VAL A 834 18.48 7.65 -5.51
C VAL A 834 18.27 9.05 -4.90
N THR A 835 17.11 9.69 -5.14
CA THR A 835 16.80 11.01 -4.57
C THR A 835 16.36 10.97 -3.10
N ARG A 836 16.35 9.79 -2.47
CA ARG A 836 16.21 9.67 -1.01
C ARG A 836 17.50 10.01 -0.27
N ALA A 837 18.65 9.93 -0.93
CA ALA A 837 19.95 10.19 -0.33
C ALA A 837 20.23 11.70 -0.18
N LYS A 838 20.71 12.12 0.99
CA LYS A 838 21.18 13.49 1.24
C LYS A 838 22.67 13.66 0.91
N LYS A 839 23.51 12.68 1.29
CA LYS A 839 24.98 12.80 1.22
C LYS A 839 25.64 11.62 0.50
N ARG A 840 25.25 10.39 0.84
CA ARG A 840 25.96 9.18 0.38
C ARG A 840 25.01 8.22 -0.32
N LEU A 841 25.45 7.70 -1.45
CA LEU A 841 24.68 6.73 -2.26
C LEU A 841 25.57 5.54 -2.63
N PHE A 842 25.12 4.33 -2.29
CA PHE A 842 25.76 3.09 -2.67
C PHE A 842 24.88 2.31 -3.66
N LEU A 843 25.47 1.88 -4.78
CA LEU A 843 24.82 1.18 -5.87
C LEU A 843 25.46 -0.20 -6.03
N PHE A 844 24.74 -1.25 -5.63
CA PHE A 844 25.28 -2.61 -5.55
C PHE A 844 24.63 -3.51 -6.61
N ASP A 845 25.45 -4.28 -7.30
CA ASP A 845 24.99 -5.22 -8.32
C ASP A 845 25.68 -6.59 -8.19
N SER A 846 24.95 -7.67 -8.48
CA SER A 846 25.42 -9.06 -8.34
C SER A 846 25.47 -9.85 -9.67
N SER A 847 25.40 -9.17 -10.82
CA SER A 847 25.38 -9.81 -12.14
C SER A 847 26.40 -9.17 -13.09
N GLU A 848 27.20 -10.00 -13.75
CA GLU A 848 28.05 -9.57 -14.87
C GLU A 848 27.27 -9.30 -16.16
N LYS A 849 26.05 -9.85 -16.28
CA LYS A 849 25.22 -9.69 -17.48
C LYS A 849 24.20 -8.59 -17.28
N GLU A 850 24.27 -7.57 -18.12
CA GLU A 850 23.18 -6.61 -18.28
C GLU A 850 21.92 -7.35 -18.74
N SER A 851 20.80 -7.08 -18.07
CA SER A 851 19.50 -7.59 -18.51
C SER A 851 18.50 -6.44 -18.58
N GLN A 852 17.76 -6.38 -19.70
CA GLN A 852 16.73 -5.37 -19.90
C GLN A 852 15.66 -5.45 -18.81
N GLY A 853 15.07 -4.31 -18.46
CA GLY A 853 14.04 -4.20 -17.42
C GLY A 853 14.57 -4.19 -15.98
N THR A 854 15.84 -3.81 -15.81
CA THR A 854 16.52 -3.70 -14.50
C THR A 854 17.10 -2.30 -14.29
N PHE A 855 17.37 -1.92 -13.04
CA PHE A 855 18.00 -0.63 -12.76
C PHE A 855 19.42 -0.55 -13.34
N ARG A 856 20.16 -1.66 -13.34
CA ARG A 856 21.49 -1.74 -13.95
C ARG A 856 21.48 -1.31 -15.42
N SER A 857 20.44 -1.68 -16.17
CA SER A 857 20.31 -1.34 -17.59
C SER A 857 20.16 0.15 -17.91
N PHE A 858 19.80 0.98 -16.91
CA PHE A 858 19.71 2.44 -17.04
C PHE A 858 21.02 3.16 -16.67
N LEU A 859 21.89 2.54 -15.88
CA LEU A 859 23.13 3.14 -15.37
C LEU A 859 24.34 2.81 -16.27
N LYS A 860 24.20 3.03 -17.58
CA LYS A 860 25.25 2.70 -18.57
C LYS A 860 26.48 3.61 -18.49
N HIS A 861 26.31 4.83 -17.99
CA HIS A 861 27.39 5.81 -17.84
C HIS A 861 28.04 5.77 -16.45
N GLU A 862 27.64 4.83 -15.59
CA GLU A 862 28.23 4.65 -14.27
C GLU A 862 29.25 3.52 -14.29
N GLU A 863 30.47 3.80 -13.84
CA GLU A 863 31.52 2.78 -13.70
C GLU A 863 31.33 1.98 -12.40
N PHE A 864 31.20 0.67 -12.53
CA PHE A 864 31.08 -0.22 -11.37
C PHE A 864 32.44 -0.85 -11.06
N LEU A 865 32.91 -0.66 -9.83
CA LEU A 865 34.16 -1.25 -9.36
C LEU A 865 33.95 -2.73 -9.05
N ASN A 866 34.72 -3.60 -9.70
CA ASN A 866 34.73 -5.04 -9.39
C ASN A 866 35.46 -5.28 -8.07
N GLN A 867 34.77 -5.87 -7.10
CA GLN A 867 35.44 -6.43 -5.92
C GLN A 867 35.71 -7.92 -6.14
N GLU A 868 36.98 -8.28 -6.35
CA GLU A 868 37.45 -9.66 -6.50
C GLU A 868 37.73 -10.37 -5.17
N GLU A 869 37.40 -9.77 -4.02
CA GLU A 869 37.59 -10.43 -2.72
C GLU A 869 36.65 -11.64 -2.61
N ARG A 870 37.15 -12.82 -3.01
CA ARG A 870 36.58 -14.12 -2.67
C ARG A 870 36.60 -14.28 -1.16
N LEU A 871 35.56 -13.80 -0.50
CA LEU A 871 35.27 -14.16 0.88
C LEU A 871 34.99 -15.66 0.90
N GLN A 872 35.74 -16.40 1.72
CA GLN A 872 35.46 -17.81 1.94
C GLN A 872 34.01 -17.92 2.42
N ALA A 873 33.18 -18.60 1.64
CA ALA A 873 31.82 -18.92 2.04
C ALA A 873 31.90 -19.69 3.36
N ILE A 874 31.53 -19.03 4.46
CA ILE A 874 31.26 -19.72 5.72
C ILE A 874 30.01 -20.54 5.44
N MET A 875 30.19 -21.82 5.11
CA MET A 875 29.06 -22.73 5.04
C MET A 875 28.43 -22.73 6.44
N PRO A 876 27.14 -22.38 6.58
CA PRO A 876 26.49 -22.55 7.85
C PRO A 876 26.56 -24.04 8.19
N SER A 877 27.31 -24.35 9.23
CA SER A 877 27.21 -25.66 9.88
C SER A 877 25.76 -25.76 10.34
N GLU A 878 24.93 -26.51 9.62
CA GLU A 878 23.58 -26.87 10.05
C GLU A 878 23.70 -27.68 11.34
N LYS A 879 23.84 -26.98 12.48
CA LYS A 879 23.61 -27.58 13.78
C LYS A 879 22.14 -27.97 13.79
N LEU A 880 21.87 -29.25 13.99
CA LEU A 880 20.51 -29.72 14.24
C LEU A 880 19.92 -28.88 15.38
N PRO A 881 18.69 -28.36 15.24
CA PRO A 881 18.10 -27.49 16.25
C PRO A 881 18.02 -28.21 17.59
N GLU A 882 18.56 -27.58 18.63
CA GLU A 882 18.53 -28.13 19.98
C GLU A 882 17.08 -28.30 20.46
N LEU A 883 16.82 -29.40 21.18
CA LEU A 883 15.51 -29.66 21.77
C LEU A 883 15.33 -28.76 23.00
N TYR A 884 14.61 -27.65 22.82
CA TYR A 884 14.19 -26.79 23.93
C TYR A 884 12.97 -27.37 24.63
N ARG A 885 12.99 -27.46 25.97
CA ARG A 885 11.90 -28.02 26.79
C ARG A 885 12.01 -27.60 28.25
N LEU A 886 10.89 -27.51 28.97
CA LEU A 886 10.89 -27.28 30.42
C LEU A 886 11.39 -28.51 31.20
N PRO A 887 11.88 -28.33 32.44
CA PRO A 887 12.24 -29.43 33.34
C PRO A 887 11.08 -30.40 33.58
N LEU A 888 11.38 -31.69 33.81
CA LEU A 888 10.37 -32.74 33.93
C LEU A 888 9.35 -32.49 35.07
N ALA A 889 9.74 -31.77 36.11
CA ALA A 889 8.88 -31.41 37.24
C ALA A 889 7.59 -30.68 36.82
N PHE A 890 7.62 -29.89 35.74
CA PHE A 890 6.44 -29.19 35.22
C PHE A 890 5.37 -30.13 34.64
N TYR A 891 5.73 -31.39 34.36
CA TYR A 891 4.87 -32.41 33.75
C TYR A 891 4.52 -33.55 34.70
N ALA A 892 5.13 -33.59 35.89
CA ALA A 892 4.91 -34.65 36.87
C ALA A 892 3.54 -34.53 37.55
N ASP A 893 3.09 -33.30 37.79
CA ASP A 893 1.78 -33.00 38.36
C ASP A 893 0.74 -32.90 37.26
N LEU A 894 -0.17 -33.88 37.22
CA LEU A 894 -1.29 -33.84 36.27
C LEU A 894 -2.24 -32.71 36.65
N PRO A 895 -2.77 -31.95 35.66
CA PRO A 895 -3.79 -30.95 35.92
C PRO A 895 -4.97 -31.60 36.64
N SER A 896 -5.44 -31.00 37.74
CA SER A 896 -6.61 -31.51 38.46
C SER A 896 -7.84 -31.42 37.55
N MET A 897 -8.44 -32.57 37.23
CA MET A 897 -9.69 -32.67 36.46
C MET A 897 -10.85 -32.06 37.26
N SER A 898 -11.00 -30.73 37.22
CA SER A 898 -12.17 -30.07 37.77
C SER A 898 -13.26 -30.05 36.69
N PHE A 899 -14.14 -31.06 36.72
CA PHE A 899 -15.49 -30.90 36.15
C PHE A 899 -16.27 -29.92 37.04
N SER A 900 -15.87 -28.65 37.02
CA SER A 900 -16.68 -27.59 37.57
C SER A 900 -17.87 -27.41 36.64
N LYS A 901 -19.02 -27.99 37.03
CA LYS A 901 -20.32 -27.40 36.69
C LYS A 901 -20.38 -26.01 37.35
N THR A 902 -19.62 -25.06 36.83
CA THR A 902 -19.80 -23.66 37.20
C THR A 902 -21.06 -23.21 36.48
N PRO A 903 -22.15 -22.86 37.18
CA PRO A 903 -23.29 -22.23 36.53
C PRO A 903 -22.78 -20.91 35.98
N ALA A 904 -22.69 -20.79 34.65
CA ALA A 904 -22.33 -19.60 33.88
C ALA A 904 -21.90 -18.42 34.76
N THR A 905 -20.75 -18.54 35.41
CA THR A 905 -20.17 -17.42 36.13
C THR A 905 -19.75 -16.49 35.03
N THR A 906 -20.39 -15.33 35.00
CA THR A 906 -20.12 -14.18 34.14
C THR A 906 -18.67 -14.23 33.66
N LEU A 907 -18.49 -14.70 32.43
CA LEU A 907 -17.20 -14.67 31.76
C LEU A 907 -16.76 -13.21 31.77
N LEU A 908 -15.72 -12.90 32.53
CA LEU A 908 -14.96 -11.69 32.26
C LEU A 908 -14.51 -11.82 30.80
N PRO A 909 -14.86 -10.86 29.93
CA PRO A 909 -14.57 -10.98 28.51
C PRO A 909 -13.07 -11.12 28.30
N ALA A 910 -12.66 -11.83 27.25
CA ALA A 910 -11.28 -11.80 26.77
C ALA A 910 -10.82 -10.32 26.65
N ASP A 911 -9.53 -10.05 26.91
CA ASP A 911 -8.97 -8.69 26.97
C ASP A 911 -9.29 -7.81 25.74
N SER A 912 -9.57 -8.41 24.56
CA SER A 912 -10.03 -7.66 23.37
C SER A 912 -11.42 -7.06 23.51
N ASN A 913 -12.37 -7.82 24.08
CA ASN A 913 -13.75 -7.36 24.30
C ASN A 913 -13.76 -6.38 25.48
N ALA A 914 -12.97 -6.61 26.53
CA ALA A 914 -12.88 -5.70 27.67
C ALA A 914 -12.47 -4.26 27.25
N ARG A 915 -11.55 -4.14 26.28
CA ARG A 915 -11.14 -2.84 25.73
C ARG A 915 -12.26 -2.16 24.93
N GLN A 916 -12.91 -2.89 24.02
CA GLN A 916 -14.00 -2.33 23.20
C GLN A 916 -15.22 -1.94 24.05
N LEU A 917 -15.51 -2.76 25.06
CA LEU A 917 -16.53 -2.48 26.06
C LEU A 917 -16.16 -1.29 26.96
N GLY A 918 -14.87 -1.13 27.26
CA GLY A 918 -14.33 0.08 27.88
C GLY A 918 -14.58 1.33 27.04
N ILE A 919 -14.33 1.29 25.73
CA ILE A 919 -14.59 2.42 24.82
C ILE A 919 -16.06 2.84 24.87
N VAL A 920 -17.00 1.88 24.77
CA VAL A 920 -18.44 2.16 24.86
C VAL A 920 -18.82 2.80 26.21
N ALA A 921 -18.21 2.34 27.30
CA ALA A 921 -18.42 2.93 28.62
C ALA A 921 -17.86 4.36 28.74
N HIS A 922 -16.67 4.62 28.19
CA HIS A 922 -16.08 5.97 28.16
C HIS A 922 -16.88 6.94 27.29
N GLU A 923 -17.38 6.52 26.13
CA GLU A 923 -18.25 7.36 25.29
C GLU A 923 -19.55 7.72 26.00
N LEU A 924 -20.15 6.78 26.73
CA LEU A 924 -21.33 7.07 27.56
C LEU A 924 -21.00 8.02 28.72
N LEU A 925 -19.83 7.87 29.36
CA LEU A 925 -19.37 8.76 30.42
C LEU A 925 -19.05 10.16 29.91
N GLN A 926 -18.41 10.28 28.75
CA GLN A 926 -18.23 11.55 28.07
C GLN A 926 -19.59 12.22 27.85
N TRP A 927 -20.57 11.50 27.31
CA TRP A 927 -21.91 12.04 27.11
C TRP A 927 -22.55 12.53 28.43
N ILE A 928 -22.45 11.73 29.50
CA ILE A 928 -22.94 12.11 30.85
C ILE A 928 -22.25 13.39 31.33
N CYS A 929 -20.93 13.49 31.12
CA CYS A 929 -20.13 14.60 31.57
C CYS A 929 -20.28 15.86 30.71
N ASP A 930 -20.74 15.74 29.46
CA ASP A 930 -21.05 16.88 28.57
C ASP A 930 -22.48 17.42 28.79
N HIS A 931 -23.43 16.56 29.17
CA HIS A 931 -24.86 16.91 29.21
C HIS A 931 -25.44 17.01 30.64
N HIS A 932 -24.70 16.56 31.66
CA HIS A 932 -25.10 16.57 33.08
C HIS A 932 -26.55 16.15 33.35
N PRO A 933 -26.98 14.96 32.90
CA PRO A 933 -28.34 14.47 33.12
C PRO A 933 -28.64 14.33 34.62
N SER A 934 -29.86 14.65 35.04
CA SER A 934 -30.26 14.58 36.46
C SER A 934 -30.54 13.16 36.95
N THR A 935 -30.85 12.22 36.04
CA THR A 935 -31.15 10.80 36.37
C THR A 935 -30.57 9.86 35.31
N SER A 936 -30.26 8.63 35.71
CA SER A 936 -29.76 7.56 34.81
C SER A 936 -30.80 7.07 33.78
N GLU A 937 -32.05 7.48 33.92
CA GLU A 937 -33.16 7.15 32.99
C GLU A 937 -33.09 7.97 31.70
N ASN A 938 -32.48 9.17 31.74
CA ASN A 938 -32.38 10.08 30.59
C ASN A 938 -31.14 9.82 29.71
N LEU A 939 -30.47 8.69 29.90
CA LEU A 939 -29.25 8.35 29.16
C LEU A 939 -29.56 7.73 27.79
N PRO A 940 -28.68 7.92 26.79
CA PRO A 940 -28.87 7.39 25.44
C PRO A 940 -28.56 5.87 25.35
N TRP A 941 -29.26 5.06 26.16
CA TRP A 941 -29.14 3.59 26.16
C TRP A 941 -29.32 2.93 24.77
N PRO A 942 -30.18 3.44 23.86
CA PRO A 942 -30.25 2.91 22.50
C PRO A 942 -28.93 3.03 21.71
N LEU A 943 -28.13 4.06 21.98
CA LEU A 943 -26.83 4.29 21.33
C LEU A 943 -25.81 3.23 21.77
N VAL A 944 -25.77 2.95 23.08
CA VAL A 944 -24.96 1.86 23.67
C VAL A 944 -25.34 0.52 23.04
N MET A 945 -26.64 0.21 22.94
CA MET A 945 -27.11 -1.04 22.33
C MET A 945 -26.73 -1.16 20.84
N ASN A 946 -26.75 -0.06 20.09
CA ASN A 946 -26.34 -0.06 18.68
C ASN A 946 -24.82 -0.26 18.53
N GLN A 947 -24.02 0.30 19.44
CA GLN A 947 -22.58 0.07 19.46
C GLN A 947 -22.24 -1.38 19.84
N LEU A 948 -22.88 -1.94 20.86
CA LEU A 948 -22.70 -3.35 21.22
C LEU A 948 -23.07 -4.30 20.06
N LYS A 949 -24.09 -3.95 19.27
CA LYS A 949 -24.42 -4.68 18.03
C LYS A 949 -23.34 -4.56 16.97
N SER A 950 -22.74 -3.38 16.80
CA SER A 950 -21.63 -3.17 15.86
C SER A 950 -20.34 -3.91 16.23
N LEU A 951 -20.19 -4.30 17.50
CA LEU A 951 -19.08 -5.11 17.99
C LEU A 951 -19.26 -6.62 17.71
N GLY A 952 -20.38 -7.04 17.12
CA GLY A 952 -20.63 -8.43 16.74
C GLY A 952 -20.92 -9.39 17.90
N LEU A 953 -21.23 -8.85 19.09
CA LEU A 953 -21.61 -9.64 20.28
C LEU A 953 -22.96 -10.34 20.05
N ASP A 954 -23.16 -11.52 20.63
CA ASP A 954 -24.45 -12.18 20.56
C ASP A 954 -25.50 -11.50 21.46
N LYS A 955 -26.79 -11.83 21.29
CA LYS A 955 -27.86 -11.16 22.04
C LYS A 955 -27.75 -11.38 23.55
N THR A 956 -27.27 -12.54 24.00
CA THR A 956 -27.08 -12.85 25.41
C THR A 956 -25.92 -12.08 26.03
N GLU A 957 -24.83 -11.90 25.30
CA GLU A 957 -23.68 -11.09 25.69
C GLU A 957 -24.03 -9.59 25.68
N GLN A 958 -24.77 -9.12 24.67
CA GLN A 958 -25.31 -7.75 24.62
C GLN A 958 -26.16 -7.45 25.85
N ASP A 959 -27.12 -8.32 26.15
CA ASP A 959 -28.03 -8.13 27.30
C ASP A 959 -27.26 -8.19 28.63
N SER A 960 -26.26 -9.09 28.74
CA SER A 960 -25.41 -9.20 29.92
C SER A 960 -24.54 -7.95 30.14
N PHE A 961 -23.88 -7.45 29.09
CA PHE A 961 -23.06 -6.26 29.21
C PHE A 961 -23.90 -5.00 29.43
N TYR A 962 -25.02 -4.89 28.73
CA TYR A 962 -25.99 -3.82 28.95
C TYR A 962 -26.43 -3.77 30.41
N ALA A 963 -26.81 -4.91 30.98
CA ALA A 963 -27.21 -5.00 32.38
C ALA A 963 -26.06 -4.62 33.33
N MET A 964 -24.83 -5.07 33.05
CA MET A 964 -23.65 -4.73 33.84
C MET A 964 -23.32 -3.22 33.80
N LEU A 965 -23.25 -2.63 32.61
CA LEU A 965 -22.97 -1.20 32.45
C LEU A 965 -24.10 -0.35 33.04
N GLN A 966 -25.35 -0.77 32.87
CA GLN A 966 -26.50 -0.12 33.50
C GLN A 966 -26.37 -0.13 35.04
N GLN A 967 -25.96 -1.25 35.64
CA GLN A 967 -25.72 -1.31 37.08
C GLN A 967 -24.59 -0.37 37.53
N GLN A 968 -23.47 -0.34 36.81
CA GLN A 968 -22.32 0.52 37.13
C GLN A 968 -22.68 2.01 37.01
N ILE A 969 -23.38 2.40 35.95
CA ILE A 969 -23.82 3.79 35.78
C ILE A 969 -24.89 4.16 36.80
N VAL A 970 -25.85 3.28 37.11
CA VAL A 970 -26.82 3.54 38.19
C VAL A 970 -26.11 3.73 39.54
N HIS A 971 -25.03 2.98 39.79
CA HIS A 971 -24.21 3.17 40.98
C HIS A 971 -23.52 4.54 41.00
N LEU A 972 -22.93 4.97 39.88
CA LEU A 972 -22.32 6.30 39.71
C LEU A 972 -23.31 7.44 40.05
N PHE A 973 -24.59 7.32 39.66
CA PHE A 973 -25.61 8.34 39.97
C PHE A 973 -26.11 8.30 41.42
N LYS A 974 -25.84 7.23 42.18
CA LYS A 974 -26.25 7.09 43.58
C LYS A 974 -25.11 7.39 44.55
N ASP A 975 -23.88 7.18 44.13
CA ASP A 975 -22.68 7.44 44.92
C ASP A 975 -22.45 8.96 45.04
N PRO A 976 -22.31 9.52 46.26
CA PRO A 976 -22.01 10.93 46.46
C PRO A 976 -20.77 11.43 45.72
N ILE A 977 -19.74 10.58 45.57
CA ILE A 977 -18.53 10.94 44.82
C ILE A 977 -18.82 10.90 43.32
N GLY A 978 -19.47 9.85 42.83
CA GLY A 978 -19.95 9.77 41.46
C GLY A 978 -20.80 10.96 41.03
N GLN A 979 -21.77 11.38 41.85
CA GLN A 979 -22.57 12.59 41.64
C GLN A 979 -21.71 13.85 41.56
N TRP A 980 -20.73 13.98 42.46
CA TRP A 980 -19.78 15.09 42.44
C TRP A 980 -18.89 15.06 41.19
N LEU A 981 -18.53 13.90 40.66
CA LEU A 981 -17.74 13.79 39.43
C LEU A 981 -18.54 14.17 38.18
N ILE A 982 -19.82 13.79 38.11
CA ILE A 982 -20.65 13.98 36.92
C ILE A 982 -21.41 15.30 36.87
N GLN A 983 -21.55 16.04 37.97
CA GLN A 983 -22.20 17.36 38.00
C GLN A 983 -21.39 18.42 37.21
N PRO A 984 -21.99 19.56 36.81
CA PRO A 984 -21.27 20.63 36.10
C PRO A 984 -20.25 21.33 37.00
N HIS A 985 -19.06 21.60 36.47
CA HIS A 985 -17.97 22.31 37.16
C HIS A 985 -17.41 23.47 36.34
N ALA A 986 -16.69 24.38 37.01
CA ALA A 986 -16.03 25.49 36.34
C ALA A 986 -14.87 25.01 35.46
N GLU A 987 -14.78 25.53 34.23
CA GLU A 987 -13.77 25.16 33.24
C GLU A 987 -13.61 23.64 33.02
N GLU A 988 -14.74 22.93 32.98
CA GLU A 988 -14.74 21.51 32.69
C GLU A 988 -14.41 21.21 31.22
N LYS A 989 -13.68 20.13 31.01
CA LYS A 989 -13.36 19.55 29.71
C LYS A 989 -13.40 18.04 29.84
N ASN A 990 -14.08 17.39 28.92
CA ASN A 990 -14.19 15.93 28.83
C ASN A 990 -13.50 15.47 27.55
N GLU A 991 -12.86 14.30 27.58
CA GLU A 991 -11.98 13.82 26.50
C GLU A 991 -10.98 14.91 26.05
N TYR A 992 -10.34 15.54 27.03
CA TYR A 992 -9.49 16.71 26.78
C TYR A 992 -8.15 16.29 26.17
N GLU A 993 -8.01 16.56 24.87
CA GLU A 993 -6.78 16.32 24.13
C GLU A 993 -5.68 17.34 24.49
N LEU A 994 -4.56 16.82 24.99
CA LEU A 994 -3.32 17.52 25.25
C LEU A 994 -2.25 17.12 24.24
N LEU A 995 -1.65 18.11 23.61
CA LEU A 995 -0.49 17.92 22.74
C LEU A 995 0.78 18.01 23.57
N VAL A 996 1.56 16.94 23.54
CA VAL A 996 2.80 16.79 24.31
C VAL A 996 3.98 16.79 23.36
N SER A 997 4.89 17.74 23.52
CA SER A 997 6.16 17.76 22.80
C SER A 997 7.28 17.27 23.72
N GLU A 998 7.81 16.08 23.46
CA GLU A 998 9.02 15.57 24.13
C GLU A 998 10.04 15.13 23.09
N GLN A 999 11.29 15.58 23.25
CA GLN A 999 12.44 15.21 22.40
C GLN A 999 12.22 15.39 20.88
N GLY A 1000 11.42 16.39 20.47
CA GLY A 1000 11.17 16.68 19.05
C GLY A 1000 10.11 15.78 18.40
N THR A 1001 9.41 14.96 19.17
CA THR A 1001 8.23 14.20 18.75
C THR A 1001 7.00 14.68 19.52
N VAL A 1002 5.93 15.06 18.80
CA VAL A 1002 4.67 15.47 19.41
C VAL A 1002 3.72 14.27 19.45
N SER A 1003 3.17 13.99 20.63
CA SER A 1003 2.15 12.95 20.84
C SER A 1003 0.90 13.56 21.48
N THR A 1004 -0.27 13.05 21.11
CA THR A 1004 -1.54 13.46 21.73
C THR A 1004 -1.84 12.55 22.92
N ARG A 1005 -2.16 13.14 24.07
CA ARG A 1005 -2.68 12.48 25.27
C ARG A 1005 -4.10 12.93 25.52
N ILE A 1006 -5.01 12.03 25.86
CA ILE A 1006 -6.42 12.36 26.09
C ILE A 1006 -6.72 12.15 27.57
N ILE A 1007 -7.29 13.16 28.22
CA ILE A 1007 -7.73 13.10 29.60
C ILE A 1007 -9.25 12.92 29.62
N ASP A 1008 -9.75 11.89 30.29
CA ASP A 1008 -11.20 11.63 30.35
C ASP A 1008 -11.98 12.85 30.86
N ARG A 1009 -11.54 13.47 31.98
CA ARG A 1009 -12.17 14.68 32.50
C ARG A 1009 -11.24 15.57 33.32
N THR A 1010 -11.33 16.88 33.14
CA THR A 1010 -10.67 17.88 34.00
C THR A 1010 -11.54 19.09 34.26
N PHE A 1011 -11.52 19.64 35.46
CA PHE A 1011 -12.32 20.82 35.87
C PHE A 1011 -11.72 21.52 37.09
N ILE A 1012 -12.24 22.69 37.46
CA ILE A 1012 -11.86 23.41 38.69
C ILE A 1012 -12.94 23.22 39.76
N ALA A 1013 -12.51 22.71 40.92
CA ALA A 1013 -13.35 22.62 42.10
C ALA A 1013 -12.52 22.94 43.36
N GLN A 1014 -13.09 23.73 44.27
CA GLN A 1014 -12.44 24.16 45.52
C GLN A 1014 -11.07 24.83 45.31
N GLY A 1015 -10.91 25.60 44.23
CA GLY A 1015 -9.67 26.31 43.91
C GLY A 1015 -8.51 25.42 43.42
N CYS A 1016 -8.76 24.13 43.17
CA CYS A 1016 -7.81 23.19 42.59
C CYS A 1016 -8.32 22.69 41.23
N ARG A 1017 -7.40 22.40 40.30
CA ARG A 1017 -7.74 21.71 39.05
C ARG A 1017 -7.69 20.21 39.28
N TRP A 1018 -8.81 19.56 39.02
CA TRP A 1018 -8.96 18.11 39.10
C TRP A 1018 -8.67 17.47 37.74
N ILE A 1019 -7.95 16.35 37.77
CA ILE A 1019 -7.74 15.46 36.63
C ILE A 1019 -8.28 14.10 37.03
N ILE A 1020 -9.34 13.68 36.34
CA ILE A 1020 -10.12 12.49 36.63
C ILE A 1020 -9.96 11.52 35.47
N ASP A 1021 -9.75 10.26 35.83
CA ASP A 1021 -9.68 9.16 34.90
C ASP A 1021 -10.58 8.01 35.42
N PHE A 1022 -11.49 7.56 34.56
CA PHE A 1022 -12.50 6.56 34.88
C PHE A 1022 -11.99 5.19 34.45
N LYS A 1023 -12.13 4.18 35.32
CA LYS A 1023 -11.65 2.82 35.03
C LYS A 1023 -12.78 1.79 35.09
N THR A 1024 -12.83 0.97 34.03
CA THR A 1024 -13.79 -0.13 33.85
C THR A 1024 -13.20 -1.51 34.19
N GLY A 1025 -11.88 -1.61 34.40
CA GLY A 1025 -11.12 -2.86 34.60
C GLY A 1025 -10.73 -3.18 36.05
N SER A 1026 -9.83 -4.15 36.25
CA SER A 1026 -9.49 -4.71 37.57
C SER A 1026 -8.72 -3.76 38.50
N GLU A 1027 -9.00 -3.84 39.81
CA GLU A 1027 -8.37 -3.05 40.89
C GLU A 1027 -7.14 -3.71 41.52
N GLN A 1028 -6.38 -4.51 40.76
CA GLN A 1028 -5.15 -5.08 41.28
C GLN A 1028 -4.12 -3.98 41.58
N ILE A 1029 -3.33 -4.16 42.64
CA ILE A 1029 -2.37 -3.16 43.15
C ILE A 1029 -1.40 -2.67 42.04
N GLU A 1030 -1.01 -3.57 41.14
CA GLU A 1030 -0.09 -3.27 40.03
C GLU A 1030 -0.77 -2.45 38.91
N ALA A 1031 -2.03 -2.75 38.59
CA ALA A 1031 -2.83 -1.96 37.65
C ALA A 1031 -3.13 -0.55 38.20
N GLN A 1032 -3.44 -0.44 39.49
CA GLN A 1032 -3.67 0.84 40.15
C GLN A 1032 -2.43 1.74 40.11
N LYS A 1033 -1.22 1.18 40.29
CA LYS A 1033 0.04 1.93 40.15
C LYS A 1033 0.24 2.47 38.72
N ASN A 1034 -0.05 1.65 37.71
CA ASN A 1034 0.05 2.09 36.31
C ASN A 1034 -0.96 3.20 35.99
N HIS A 1035 -2.20 3.09 36.48
CA HIS A 1035 -3.22 4.13 36.33
C HIS A 1035 -2.80 5.44 37.04
N GLN A 1036 -2.22 5.36 38.24
CA GLN A 1036 -1.70 6.54 38.94
C GLN A 1036 -0.56 7.20 38.17
N GLN A 1037 0.36 6.42 37.57
CA GLN A 1037 1.42 6.96 36.72
C GLN A 1037 0.86 7.69 35.49
N GLN A 1038 -0.16 7.13 34.84
CA GLN A 1038 -0.84 7.75 33.70
C GLN A 1038 -1.46 9.11 34.09
N VAL A 1039 -2.21 9.18 35.18
CA VAL A 1039 -2.83 10.44 35.64
C VAL A 1039 -1.77 11.45 36.10
N ASN A 1040 -0.66 11.00 36.69
CA ASN A 1040 0.47 11.86 37.02
C ASN A 1040 1.18 12.42 35.78
N GLU A 1041 1.27 11.66 34.68
CA GLU A 1041 1.77 12.16 33.40
C GLU A 1041 0.88 13.32 32.91
N TYR A 1042 -0.46 13.14 32.95
CA TYR A 1042 -1.43 14.18 32.61
C TYR A 1042 -1.29 15.42 33.50
N ALA A 1043 -1.12 15.23 34.81
CA ALA A 1043 -0.90 16.30 35.77
C ALA A 1043 0.39 17.08 35.51
N ARG A 1044 1.49 16.39 35.19
CA ARG A 1044 2.76 17.03 34.81
C ARG A 1044 2.59 17.94 33.60
N LEU A 1045 1.84 17.47 32.59
CA LEU A 1045 1.62 18.20 31.33
C LEU A 1045 0.74 19.43 31.55
N LEU A 1046 -0.32 19.30 32.35
CA LEU A 1046 -1.19 20.43 32.70
C LEU A 1046 -0.52 21.45 33.60
N ALA A 1047 0.32 21.00 34.55
CA ALA A 1047 1.10 21.89 35.42
C ALA A 1047 2.08 22.78 34.64
N ALA A 1048 2.50 22.38 33.44
CA ALA A 1048 3.34 23.20 32.58
C ALA A 1048 2.56 24.32 31.87
N LEU A 1049 1.23 24.20 31.76
CA LEU A 1049 0.36 25.10 30.99
C LEU A 1049 -0.47 26.03 31.89
N ARG A 1050 -0.56 25.73 33.19
CA ARG A 1050 -1.53 26.30 34.13
C ARG A 1050 -0.90 26.45 35.52
N SER A 1051 -1.37 27.41 36.32
CA SER A 1051 -0.75 27.79 37.60
C SER A 1051 -1.52 27.34 38.84
N GLU A 1052 -2.71 26.76 38.68
CA GLU A 1052 -3.54 26.26 39.77
C GLU A 1052 -2.97 24.96 40.37
N PRO A 1053 -3.16 24.72 41.69
CA PRO A 1053 -2.78 23.45 42.31
C PRO A 1053 -3.60 22.28 41.72
N ILE A 1054 -2.93 21.19 41.36
CA ILE A 1054 -3.53 20.04 40.67
C ILE A 1054 -3.80 18.89 41.65
N LYS A 1055 -5.01 18.34 41.59
CA LYS A 1055 -5.40 17.09 42.27
C LYS A 1055 -5.75 16.02 41.24
N CYS A 1056 -5.33 14.80 41.53
CA CYS A 1056 -5.53 13.64 40.66
C CYS A 1056 -6.54 12.69 41.29
N GLY A 1057 -7.36 12.06 40.47
CA GLY A 1057 -8.41 11.16 40.91
C GLY A 1057 -8.62 9.98 39.96
N LEU A 1058 -8.80 8.79 40.52
CA LEU A 1058 -9.20 7.57 39.82
C LEU A 1058 -10.54 7.10 40.37
N TYR A 1059 -11.50 6.86 39.48
CA TYR A 1059 -12.81 6.32 39.84
C TYR A 1059 -13.06 4.99 39.14
N TYR A 1060 -13.23 3.92 39.92
CA TYR A 1060 -13.51 2.58 39.41
C TYR A 1060 -15.02 2.34 39.34
N LEU A 1061 -15.55 2.22 38.12
CA LEU A 1061 -17.00 2.13 37.88
C LEU A 1061 -17.62 0.84 38.44
N ALA A 1062 -16.85 -0.25 38.45
CA ALA A 1062 -17.33 -1.55 38.91
C ALA A 1062 -17.57 -1.61 40.43
N SER A 1063 -16.73 -0.94 41.22
CA SER A 1063 -16.79 -0.96 42.68
C SER A 1063 -17.27 0.36 43.30
N GLY A 1064 -17.26 1.46 42.55
CA GLY A 1064 -17.38 2.82 43.08
C GLY A 1064 -16.19 3.28 43.91
N HIS A 1065 -15.05 2.58 43.84
CA HIS A 1065 -13.87 2.93 44.61
C HIS A 1065 -13.21 4.22 44.06
N TRP A 1066 -12.99 5.18 44.95
CA TRP A 1066 -12.38 6.47 44.65
C TRP A 1066 -11.00 6.59 45.28
N VAL A 1067 -10.00 6.94 44.47
CA VAL A 1067 -8.63 7.16 44.91
C VAL A 1067 -8.21 8.56 44.49
N GLN A 1068 -7.79 9.38 45.45
CA GLN A 1068 -7.32 10.75 45.18
C GLN A 1068 -5.97 11.03 45.83
N TRP A 1069 -5.18 11.90 45.20
CA TRP A 1069 -3.92 12.39 45.74
C TRP A 1069 -3.58 13.78 45.19
N ASP A 1070 -2.77 14.53 45.93
CA ASP A 1070 -2.28 15.84 45.51
C ASP A 1070 -1.05 15.65 44.61
N TYR A 1071 -0.99 16.34 43.46
CA TYR A 1071 0.16 16.27 42.57
C TYR A 1071 1.26 17.24 43.06
N THR A 1072 2.32 16.69 43.65
CA THR A 1072 3.54 17.44 43.98
C THR A 1072 4.52 17.30 42.83
N GLY A 1073 4.86 18.40 42.14
CA GLY A 1073 5.68 18.43 40.91
C GLY A 1073 7.15 17.96 41.01
N HIS A 1074 7.47 17.02 41.90
CA HIS A 1074 8.76 16.36 42.03
C HIS A 1074 8.62 14.86 41.75
N LEU A 1075 9.07 14.41 40.57
CA LEU A 1075 9.51 13.04 40.40
C LEU A 1075 11.04 13.03 40.44
N ALA A 1076 11.55 12.48 41.54
CA ALA A 1076 12.94 12.24 41.80
C ALA A 1076 13.54 11.29 40.75
N LEU A 1077 14.60 11.75 40.08
CA LEU A 1077 15.69 10.89 39.65
C LEU A 1077 16.41 10.42 40.93
N SER A 1078 16.02 9.27 41.47
CA SER A 1078 16.85 8.53 42.43
C SER A 1078 17.30 7.22 41.80
N SER A 1079 18.47 7.29 41.16
CA SER A 1079 19.46 6.22 41.19
C SER A 1079 19.88 5.92 42.63
N THR A 1080 20.18 4.64 42.94
CA THR A 1080 20.47 3.98 44.25
C THR A 1080 19.21 3.48 44.96
N GLU A 1081 18.97 2.19 45.24
CA GLU A 1081 19.78 0.95 45.31
C GLU A 1081 19.18 -0.22 44.52
#